data_AF-A0A820H8N1-F1
#
_entry.id   AF-A0A820H8N1-F1
#
_cell.length_a   1.000
_cell.length_b   1.000
_cell.length_c   1.000
_cell.angle_alpha   90.00
_cell.angle_beta   90.00
_cell.angle_gamma   90.00
#
_symmetry.space_group_name_H-M   'P 1'
#
loop_
_entity.id
_entity.type
_entity.pdbx_description
1 polymer ?
#
loop_
_entity_poly.entity_id
_entity_poly.type
_entity_poly.pdbx_seq_one_letter_code
_entity_poly.pdbx_strand_id
1 'polypeptide(L)'
;MQKYKQCTKQNYNDEIQLLAYRRYNNVQRITFIVCLIIVLFTLIHILQTGLFLIKHFTEDENRSNMIKLDMQIWQGLVNGQSQRKIPRHIHQIWISSKNDEEMYENFRIAANACMELHSNYNYTLWTHRKILDWLKIHYSWFLPTYENYRYDMQRIDAMKYLLLFHFGGIYLDLDIKCKVQDLITSMLPLDKRDNEPDIIFHMGTEGISANTDIMTAKRFHPFFKLAVSQLKTANRWFYLYHLTIILSAGPTFLYGVYKQFPLKDIFYYVPNNVLYGKMIEGVGGGTWYGRDSLVLIRFMENKIWSMSTMTDRKQEIVPFNSIQGIASTNVQAYSNEYDDFISFEGFYVHGIYTGFKWQCVEFARRWLLLRKSCIFENVGSATDIWQELTYVERVTDGEEFPLKTYSNGSPHKPKCDSFLIYPRNEEMPYGHIAVICEVQESFIRVAEENYRFHYWSSNYARQIPMVYRNGLYYIEDYYNIYGWMEIENNHQLKPLDESNINLILKKYQKPKPIGQLKPCFILNKTLDYRKEKFLMQSNKKDICYYKADEDFFVNISNTSNELYRLFIQAVNYIIHNDEILTLFEIPNQIWFRIRRSWIDERDFDIIDPMNLRFDGKNLKLCQYKASRGLNILQSTVVQEKWAQTMNLDYSFTSSFQLHCLLIRKWKRLNIKTTIHILMDNDDQEDLETILYMKTIMTEAGIDSKLCLLSNDLYWKDSIIVDKDGEIVKIVWKSWNWETIFQDFRDRYVDNKEEKEERKSVNKEHPSLTDILLNEKIRIIEPLWKSIINHKAFFSILCTLFPNHSNISQNESLSSEDSQHISFVNRSMEEQNNDSIEEYFDSHHISQEILSEKNFEYSDEIIVSWMIHGLCSGFSIREDQNHITNANNLKTYCCII
;
A
#
# COMPACT_ATOMS: atom_id res chain seq x y z
N MET A 1 -59.09 -82.01 -23.16
CA MET A 1 -59.47 -80.58 -23.28
C MET A 1 -59.06 -79.72 -22.07
N GLN A 2 -59.20 -80.17 -20.82
CA GLN A 2 -58.78 -79.39 -19.63
C GLN A 2 -57.25 -79.15 -19.55
N LYS A 3 -56.40 -80.15 -19.87
CA LYS A 3 -54.94 -79.97 -19.91
C LYS A 3 -54.45 -78.96 -20.98
N TYR A 4 -55.17 -78.83 -22.10
CA TYR A 4 -54.83 -77.87 -23.16
C TYR A 4 -55.18 -76.42 -22.74
N LYS A 5 -56.31 -76.23 -22.03
CA LYS A 5 -56.69 -74.92 -21.46
C LYS A 5 -55.76 -74.46 -20.33
N GLN A 6 -55.11 -75.37 -19.61
CA GLN A 6 -54.14 -75.03 -18.56
C GLN A 6 -52.79 -74.59 -19.15
N CYS A 7 -52.27 -75.27 -20.17
CA CYS A 7 -51.03 -74.86 -20.86
C CYS A 7 -51.17 -73.51 -21.58
N THR A 8 -52.29 -73.21 -22.23
CA THR A 8 -52.47 -71.92 -22.94
C THR A 8 -52.63 -70.74 -21.99
N LYS A 9 -53.19 -70.93 -20.79
CA LYS A 9 -53.34 -69.87 -19.79
C LYS A 9 -52.01 -69.54 -19.10
N GLN A 10 -51.12 -70.53 -18.97
CA GLN A 10 -49.79 -70.37 -18.39
C GLN A 10 -48.86 -69.64 -19.37
N ASN A 11 -48.81 -70.05 -20.65
CA ASN A 11 -48.03 -69.35 -21.68
C ASN A 11 -48.48 -67.88 -21.89
N TYR A 12 -49.78 -67.59 -21.84
CA TYR A 12 -50.29 -66.22 -21.99
C TYR A 12 -49.95 -65.33 -20.78
N ASN A 13 -49.99 -65.89 -19.56
CA ASN A 13 -49.54 -65.18 -18.36
C ASN A 13 -48.02 -64.97 -18.35
N ASP A 14 -47.24 -65.94 -18.83
CA ASP A 14 -45.78 -65.82 -18.92
C ASP A 14 -45.37 -64.76 -19.96
N GLU A 15 -46.05 -64.66 -21.11
CA GLU A 15 -45.82 -63.58 -22.08
C GLU A 15 -46.21 -62.19 -21.55
N ILE A 16 -47.34 -62.08 -20.84
CA ILE A 16 -47.74 -60.81 -20.21
C ILE A 16 -46.75 -60.42 -19.11
N GLN A 17 -46.28 -61.37 -18.30
CA GLN A 17 -45.25 -61.11 -17.30
C GLN A 17 -43.92 -60.70 -17.95
N LEU A 18 -43.52 -61.32 -19.07
CA LEU A 18 -42.31 -60.94 -19.81
C LEU A 18 -42.43 -59.54 -20.43
N LEU A 19 -43.59 -59.17 -20.96
CA LEU A 19 -43.86 -57.84 -21.50
C LEU A 19 -43.91 -56.77 -20.40
N ALA A 20 -44.52 -57.07 -19.25
CA ALA A 20 -44.53 -56.20 -18.07
C ALA A 20 -43.12 -56.02 -17.49
N TYR A 21 -42.33 -57.10 -17.42
CA TYR A 21 -40.93 -57.06 -16.99
C TYR A 21 -40.04 -56.27 -17.95
N ARG A 22 -40.23 -56.41 -19.27
CA ARG A 22 -39.54 -55.60 -20.28
C ARG A 22 -39.94 -54.13 -20.21
N ARG A 23 -41.23 -53.81 -20.01
CA ARG A 23 -41.69 -52.42 -19.80
C ARG A 23 -41.11 -51.82 -18.52
N TYR A 24 -41.12 -52.57 -17.41
CA TYR A 24 -40.55 -52.14 -16.15
C TYR A 24 -39.04 -51.86 -16.26
N ASN A 25 -38.29 -52.76 -16.89
CA ASN A 25 -36.86 -52.56 -17.14
C ASN A 25 -36.58 -51.41 -18.11
N ASN A 26 -37.42 -51.18 -19.11
CA ASN A 26 -37.29 -50.03 -20.00
C ASN A 26 -37.59 -48.71 -19.29
N VAL A 27 -38.62 -48.66 -18.43
CA VAL A 27 -38.90 -47.49 -17.59
C VAL A 27 -37.74 -47.24 -16.63
N GLN A 28 -37.23 -48.27 -15.93
CA GLN A 28 -36.06 -48.12 -15.06
C GLN A 28 -34.81 -47.64 -15.82
N ARG A 29 -34.56 -48.14 -17.04
CA ARG A 29 -33.46 -47.67 -17.89
C ARG A 29 -33.64 -46.21 -18.32
N ILE A 30 -34.85 -45.81 -18.72
CA ILE A 30 -35.15 -44.42 -19.08
C ILE A 30 -34.99 -43.51 -17.85
N THR A 31 -35.54 -43.90 -16.69
CA THR A 31 -35.38 -43.16 -15.43
C THR A 31 -33.91 -43.04 -15.04
N PHE A 32 -33.13 -44.12 -15.17
CA PHE A 32 -31.69 -44.09 -14.91
C PHE A 32 -30.94 -43.15 -15.86
N ILE A 33 -31.25 -43.18 -17.16
CA ILE A 33 -30.66 -42.28 -18.16
C ILE A 33 -31.04 -40.82 -17.87
N VAL A 34 -32.29 -40.53 -17.52
CA VAL A 34 -32.75 -39.18 -17.14
C VAL A 34 -32.04 -38.70 -15.88
N CYS A 35 -31.91 -39.55 -14.85
CA CYS A 35 -31.14 -39.23 -13.65
C CYS A 35 -29.66 -38.96 -13.98
N LEU A 36 -29.04 -39.77 -14.85
CA LEU A 36 -27.66 -39.59 -15.28
C LEU A 36 -27.47 -38.27 -16.04
N ILE A 37 -28.42 -37.90 -16.90
CA ILE A 37 -28.42 -36.63 -17.63
C ILE A 37 -28.55 -35.46 -16.65
N ILE A 38 -29.47 -35.54 -15.67
CA ILE A 38 -29.62 -34.51 -14.63
C ILE A 38 -28.32 -34.36 -13.83
N VAL A 39 -27.72 -35.47 -13.40
CA VAL A 39 -26.43 -35.47 -12.69
C VAL A 39 -25.34 -34.83 -13.55
N LEU A 40 -25.23 -35.20 -14.83
CA LEU A 40 -24.25 -34.62 -15.75
C LEU A 40 -24.44 -33.11 -15.92
N PHE A 41 -25.68 -32.64 -16.13
CA PHE A 41 -25.98 -31.21 -16.22
C PHE A 41 -25.66 -30.47 -14.92
N THR A 42 -25.95 -31.06 -13.75
CA THR A 42 -25.59 -30.47 -12.46
C THR A 42 -24.07 -30.40 -12.28
N LEU A 43 -23.31 -31.43 -12.67
CA LEU A 43 -21.85 -31.44 -12.60
C LEU A 43 -21.22 -30.42 -13.53
N ILE A 44 -21.70 -30.31 -14.78
CA ILE A 44 -21.26 -29.27 -15.73
C ILE A 44 -21.51 -27.88 -15.17
N HIS A 45 -22.68 -27.65 -14.57
CA HIS A 45 -23.01 -26.36 -13.98
C HIS A 45 -22.17 -26.06 -12.73
N ILE A 46 -21.90 -27.05 -11.87
CA ILE A 46 -20.99 -26.92 -10.72
C ILE A 46 -19.59 -26.55 -11.20
N LEU A 47 -19.10 -27.21 -12.25
CA LEU A 47 -17.79 -26.92 -12.85
C LEU A 47 -17.74 -25.51 -13.44
N GLN A 48 -18.76 -25.11 -14.21
CA GLN A 48 -18.87 -23.74 -14.77
C GLN A 48 -18.96 -22.67 -13.68
N THR A 49 -19.65 -22.97 -12.57
CA THR A 49 -19.74 -22.12 -11.39
C THR A 49 -18.40 -22.01 -10.69
N GLY A 50 -17.71 -23.14 -10.47
CA GLY A 50 -16.38 -23.18 -9.87
C GLY A 50 -15.36 -22.38 -10.70
N LEU A 51 -15.32 -22.59 -12.02
CA LEU A 51 -14.47 -21.83 -12.93
C LEU A 51 -14.78 -20.33 -12.95
N PHE A 52 -16.06 -19.96 -12.86
CA PHE A 52 -16.46 -18.56 -12.74
C PHE A 52 -15.98 -17.93 -11.43
N LEU A 53 -16.15 -18.64 -10.31
CA LEU A 53 -15.70 -18.17 -9.00
C LEU A 53 -14.17 -18.05 -8.95
N ILE A 54 -13.44 -19.05 -9.47
CA ILE A 54 -11.97 -18.98 -9.61
C ILE A 54 -11.60 -17.75 -10.43
N LYS A 55 -12.12 -17.61 -11.65
CA LYS A 55 -11.85 -16.44 -12.51
C LYS A 55 -12.18 -15.09 -11.83
N HIS A 56 -13.25 -15.04 -11.04
CA HIS A 56 -13.69 -13.79 -10.40
C HIS A 56 -12.94 -13.45 -9.10
N PHE A 57 -12.33 -14.45 -8.44
CA PHE A 57 -11.67 -14.28 -7.13
C PHE A 57 -10.17 -14.58 -7.11
N THR A 58 -9.58 -15.20 -8.14
CA THR A 58 -8.16 -15.62 -8.16
C THR A 58 -7.30 -15.01 -9.28
N GLU A 59 -7.88 -14.37 -10.29
CA GLU A 59 -7.10 -13.78 -11.41
C GLU A 59 -6.90 -12.26 -11.24
N ASP A 60 -5.69 -11.84 -10.83
CA ASP A 60 -5.17 -10.47 -10.99
C ASP A 60 -4.85 -10.11 -12.47
N GLU A 61 -5.00 -11.06 -13.40
CA GLU A 61 -4.45 -10.96 -14.77
C GLU A 61 -5.29 -10.16 -15.80
N ASN A 62 -6.43 -9.57 -15.44
CA ASN A 62 -7.27 -8.83 -16.41
C ASN A 62 -7.11 -7.29 -16.38
N ARG A 63 -5.90 -6.77 -16.10
CA ARG A 63 -5.53 -5.37 -16.42
C ARG A 63 -5.79 -5.02 -17.90
N SER A 64 -5.73 -6.01 -18.80
CA SER A 64 -5.93 -5.85 -20.25
C SER A 64 -7.37 -5.47 -20.66
N ASN A 65 -8.40 -5.85 -19.90
CA ASN A 65 -9.77 -5.39 -20.15
C ASN A 65 -10.03 -3.96 -19.63
N MET A 66 -9.19 -3.43 -18.73
CA MET A 66 -9.26 -2.03 -18.29
C MET A 66 -8.86 -1.05 -19.39
N ILE A 67 -7.99 -1.46 -20.33
CA ILE A 67 -7.57 -0.64 -21.48
C ILE A 67 -8.74 -0.30 -22.42
N LYS A 68 -9.83 -1.09 -22.36
CA LYS A 68 -11.06 -0.81 -23.13
C LYS A 68 -12.05 0.10 -22.40
N LEU A 69 -11.80 0.47 -21.14
CA LEU A 69 -12.63 1.45 -20.47
C LEU A 69 -12.24 2.85 -20.98
N ASP A 70 -12.94 3.27 -22.04
CA ASP A 70 -12.79 4.48 -22.86
C ASP A 70 -11.85 5.58 -22.32
N MET A 71 -10.75 5.81 -23.05
CA MET A 71 -9.69 6.78 -22.77
C MET A 71 -10.22 8.23 -22.73
N GLN A 72 -11.36 8.50 -23.38
CA GLN A 72 -12.06 9.79 -23.32
C GLN A 72 -12.61 10.12 -21.92
N ILE A 73 -12.94 9.10 -21.12
CA ILE A 73 -13.48 9.28 -19.75
C ILE A 73 -12.36 9.55 -18.75
N TRP A 74 -11.17 9.01 -19.00
CA TRP A 74 -9.95 9.37 -18.27
C TRP A 74 -9.60 10.85 -18.47
N GLN A 75 -9.70 11.36 -19.69
CA GLN A 75 -9.46 12.77 -19.99
C GLN A 75 -10.50 13.71 -19.36
N GLY A 76 -11.79 13.32 -19.30
CA GLY A 76 -12.83 14.14 -18.67
C GLY A 76 -12.72 14.31 -17.15
N LEU A 77 -12.10 13.35 -16.45
CA LEU A 77 -11.83 13.42 -15.01
C LEU A 77 -10.60 14.29 -14.69
N VAL A 78 -9.61 14.28 -15.58
CA VAL A 78 -8.40 15.12 -15.46
C VAL A 78 -8.68 16.56 -15.89
N ASN A 79 -9.56 16.77 -16.88
CA ASN A 79 -9.82 18.09 -17.49
C ASN A 79 -11.01 18.87 -16.86
N GLY A 80 -11.40 18.60 -15.61
CA GLY A 80 -12.19 19.56 -14.83
C GLY A 80 -13.73 19.55 -14.96
N GLN A 81 -14.38 18.42 -15.29
CA GLN A 81 -15.86 18.34 -15.22
C GLN A 81 -16.43 17.57 -14.01
N SER A 82 -15.60 17.05 -13.09
CA SER A 82 -16.10 16.40 -11.88
C SER A 82 -16.48 17.45 -10.82
N GLN A 83 -17.67 17.30 -10.21
CA GLN A 83 -18.07 18.16 -9.11
C GLN A 83 -17.06 18.05 -7.97
N ARG A 84 -16.67 19.19 -7.37
CA ARG A 84 -15.73 19.22 -6.24
C ARG A 84 -16.21 18.40 -5.03
N LYS A 85 -17.52 18.13 -4.90
CA LYS A 85 -18.17 17.52 -3.74
C LYS A 85 -19.16 16.42 -4.11
N ILE A 86 -19.46 15.51 -3.19
CA ILE A 86 -20.48 14.47 -3.39
C ILE A 86 -21.87 15.13 -3.47
N PRO A 87 -22.72 14.82 -4.45
CA PRO A 87 -24.08 15.36 -4.51
C PRO A 87 -24.87 15.11 -3.22
N ARG A 88 -25.58 16.11 -2.70
CA ARG A 88 -26.48 15.93 -1.56
C ARG A 88 -27.81 15.36 -2.07
N HIS A 89 -27.78 14.11 -2.53
CA HIS A 89 -28.93 13.42 -3.13
C HIS A 89 -29.06 12.03 -2.52
N ILE A 90 -30.15 11.81 -1.77
CA ILE A 90 -30.51 10.49 -1.23
C ILE A 90 -31.33 9.70 -2.25
N HIS A 91 -30.87 8.49 -2.53
CA HIS A 91 -31.57 7.50 -3.33
C HIS A 91 -32.02 6.33 -2.47
N GLN A 92 -33.30 5.97 -2.55
CA GLN A 92 -33.84 4.73 -1.99
C GLN A 92 -34.67 4.01 -3.04
N ILE A 93 -34.70 2.68 -3.02
CA ILE A 93 -35.37 1.87 -4.04
C ILE A 93 -36.49 1.05 -3.39
N TRP A 94 -37.69 1.12 -3.96
CA TRP A 94 -38.82 0.25 -3.63
C TRP A 94 -39.25 -0.51 -4.88
N ILE A 95 -39.10 -1.83 -4.86
CA ILE A 95 -39.58 -2.73 -5.92
C ILE A 95 -40.39 -3.82 -5.23
N SER A 96 -41.61 -4.05 -5.70
CA SER A 96 -42.46 -5.14 -5.22
C SER A 96 -43.14 -5.83 -6.40
N SER A 97 -42.73 -7.06 -6.69
CA SER A 97 -43.39 -7.92 -7.67
C SER A 97 -44.85 -8.26 -7.35
N LYS A 98 -45.35 -7.93 -6.16
CA LYS A 98 -46.70 -8.26 -5.70
C LYS A 98 -47.65 -7.07 -5.61
N ASN A 99 -47.15 -5.86 -5.35
CA ASN A 99 -47.92 -4.61 -5.38
C ASN A 99 -46.98 -3.40 -5.24
N ASP A 100 -46.89 -2.52 -6.24
CA ASP A 100 -46.00 -1.35 -6.23
C ASP A 100 -46.50 -0.20 -5.32
N GLU A 101 -47.78 -0.22 -4.92
CA GLU A 101 -48.46 0.93 -4.30
C GLU A 101 -48.36 1.01 -2.77
N GLU A 102 -47.99 -0.07 -2.07
CA GLU A 102 -48.01 -0.11 -0.60
C GLU A 102 -46.65 -0.56 -0.02
N MET A 103 -45.83 0.42 0.36
CA MET A 103 -44.57 0.20 1.10
C MET A 103 -44.88 -0.21 2.54
N TYR A 104 -44.13 -1.17 3.09
CA TYR A 104 -44.27 -1.57 4.50
C TYR A 104 -44.09 -0.37 5.45
N GLU A 105 -44.92 -0.32 6.49
CA GLU A 105 -44.99 0.83 7.39
C GLU A 105 -43.64 1.15 8.06
N ASN A 106 -42.89 0.14 8.49
CA ASN A 106 -41.57 0.31 9.10
C ASN A 106 -40.55 0.94 8.12
N PHE A 107 -40.56 0.54 6.85
CA PHE A 107 -39.71 1.13 5.81
C PHE A 107 -40.13 2.56 5.48
N ARG A 108 -41.44 2.83 5.44
CA ARG A 108 -41.96 4.19 5.25
C ARG A 108 -41.52 5.12 6.38
N ILE A 109 -41.61 4.66 7.64
CA ILE A 109 -41.15 5.42 8.81
C ILE A 109 -39.64 5.70 8.73
N ALA A 110 -38.83 4.70 8.38
CA ALA A 110 -37.38 4.86 8.27
C ALA A 110 -36.98 5.83 7.13
N ALA A 111 -37.58 5.66 5.95
CA ALA A 111 -37.39 6.55 4.81
C ALA A 111 -37.80 8.00 5.11
N ASN A 112 -38.98 8.20 5.74
CA ASN A 112 -39.44 9.53 6.14
C ASN A 112 -38.50 10.16 7.17
N ALA A 113 -38.01 9.41 8.14
CA ALA A 113 -37.04 9.91 9.11
C ALA A 113 -35.74 10.39 8.45
N CYS A 114 -35.26 9.70 7.41
CA CYS A 114 -34.13 10.19 6.61
C CYS A 114 -34.46 11.43 5.80
N MET A 115 -35.66 11.50 5.18
CA MET A 115 -36.11 12.64 4.39
C MET A 115 -36.28 13.91 5.23
N GLU A 116 -36.92 13.81 6.39
CA GLU A 116 -37.17 14.93 7.31
C GLU A 116 -35.87 15.51 7.86
N LEU A 117 -34.93 14.63 8.24
CA LEU A 117 -33.66 15.03 8.82
C LEU A 117 -32.70 15.67 7.80
N HIS A 118 -32.90 15.41 6.51
CA HIS A 118 -32.05 15.89 5.42
C HIS A 118 -32.85 16.80 4.47
N SER A 119 -33.55 17.79 5.00
CA SER A 119 -34.31 18.76 4.19
C SER A 119 -33.45 19.57 3.20
N ASN A 120 -32.13 19.59 3.40
CA ASN A 120 -31.14 20.19 2.51
C ASN A 120 -30.60 19.23 1.43
N TYR A 121 -31.04 17.97 1.42
CA TYR A 121 -30.71 16.99 0.39
C TYR A 121 -31.87 16.85 -0.60
N ASN A 122 -31.54 16.63 -1.87
CA ASN A 122 -32.50 16.09 -2.81
C ASN A 122 -32.85 14.66 -2.39
N TYR A 123 -34.12 14.28 -2.47
CA TYR A 123 -34.56 12.92 -2.15
C TYR A 123 -35.28 12.30 -3.34
N THR A 124 -34.98 11.05 -3.67
CA THR A 124 -35.72 10.31 -4.68
C THR A 124 -35.95 8.86 -4.25
N LEU A 125 -37.24 8.52 -4.11
CA LEU A 125 -37.71 7.15 -4.03
C LEU A 125 -37.95 6.59 -5.44
N TRP A 126 -37.18 5.58 -5.79
CA TRP A 126 -37.21 4.88 -7.07
C TRP A 126 -38.13 3.66 -6.99
N THR A 127 -39.33 3.82 -7.54
CA THR A 127 -40.29 2.71 -7.72
C THR A 127 -39.96 1.92 -8.99
N HIS A 128 -40.42 0.67 -9.10
CA HIS A 128 -40.21 -0.15 -10.30
C HIS A 128 -40.59 0.57 -11.61
N ARG A 129 -41.77 1.22 -11.67
CA ARG A 129 -42.20 2.01 -12.84
C ARG A 129 -41.23 3.15 -13.19
N LYS A 130 -40.85 3.99 -12.21
CA LYS A 130 -39.86 5.07 -12.40
C LYS A 130 -38.52 4.53 -12.91
N ILE A 131 -38.07 3.38 -12.40
CA ILE A 131 -36.83 2.74 -12.85
C ILE A 131 -36.95 2.29 -14.30
N LEU A 132 -38.03 1.61 -14.69
CA LEU A 132 -38.23 1.19 -16.08
C LEU A 132 -38.28 2.37 -17.04
N ASP A 133 -39.03 3.42 -16.71
CA ASP A 133 -39.15 4.61 -17.55
C ASP A 133 -37.79 5.33 -17.67
N TRP A 134 -37.03 5.41 -16.57
CA TRP A 134 -35.69 5.99 -16.57
C TRP A 134 -34.66 5.16 -17.35
N LEU A 135 -34.67 3.83 -17.19
CA LEU A 135 -33.79 2.92 -17.93
C LEU A 135 -34.06 2.98 -19.44
N LYS A 136 -35.33 3.07 -19.87
CA LYS A 136 -35.68 3.23 -21.29
C LYS A 136 -35.04 4.46 -21.91
N ILE A 137 -34.93 5.55 -21.16
CA ILE A 137 -34.38 6.83 -21.63
C ILE A 137 -32.85 6.83 -21.59
N HIS A 138 -32.26 6.39 -20.47
CA HIS A 138 -30.83 6.62 -20.21
C HIS A 138 -29.93 5.38 -20.35
N TYR A 139 -30.48 4.17 -20.21
CA TYR A 139 -29.73 2.91 -20.19
C TYR A 139 -30.51 1.81 -20.92
N SER A 140 -31.06 2.12 -22.10
CA SER A 140 -31.92 1.20 -22.87
C SER A 140 -31.22 -0.13 -23.19
N TRP A 141 -29.89 -0.11 -23.32
CA TRP A 141 -29.04 -1.30 -23.49
C TRP A 141 -29.05 -2.25 -22.28
N PHE A 142 -29.30 -1.73 -21.07
CA PHE A 142 -29.32 -2.52 -19.84
C PHE A 142 -30.71 -3.07 -19.52
N LEU A 143 -31.77 -2.46 -20.07
CA LEU A 143 -33.16 -2.84 -19.81
C LEU A 143 -33.43 -4.35 -19.98
N PRO A 144 -32.96 -5.04 -21.04
CA PRO A 144 -33.15 -6.49 -21.16
C PRO A 144 -32.48 -7.30 -20.05
N THR A 145 -31.34 -6.83 -19.54
CA THR A 145 -30.64 -7.49 -18.41
C THR A 145 -31.43 -7.29 -17.12
N TYR A 146 -31.92 -6.07 -16.89
CA TYR A 146 -32.71 -5.70 -15.73
C TYR A 146 -34.01 -6.50 -15.64
N GLU A 147 -34.74 -6.61 -16.75
CA GLU A 147 -35.99 -7.38 -16.83
C GLU A 147 -35.74 -8.88 -16.59
N ASN A 148 -34.62 -9.39 -17.10
CA ASN A 148 -34.23 -10.80 -16.99
C ASN A 148 -33.63 -11.20 -15.62
N TYR A 149 -33.47 -10.29 -14.67
CA TYR A 149 -33.11 -10.68 -13.31
C TYR A 149 -34.22 -11.54 -12.69
N ARG A 150 -33.83 -12.65 -12.05
CA ARG A 150 -34.75 -13.65 -11.50
C ARG A 150 -35.45 -13.16 -10.24
N TYR A 151 -34.75 -12.36 -9.44
CA TYR A 151 -35.22 -11.89 -8.13
C TYR A 151 -35.19 -10.36 -8.05
N ASP A 152 -36.18 -9.78 -7.35
CA ASP A 152 -36.27 -8.32 -7.16
C ASP A 152 -35.02 -7.74 -6.48
N MET A 153 -34.41 -8.47 -5.54
CA MET A 153 -33.16 -8.04 -4.90
C MET A 153 -32.02 -7.83 -5.90
N GLN A 154 -31.90 -8.65 -6.95
CA GLN A 154 -30.88 -8.44 -7.98
C GLN A 154 -31.12 -7.12 -8.75
N ARG A 155 -32.40 -6.78 -8.99
CA ARG A 155 -32.79 -5.52 -9.63
C ARG A 155 -32.47 -4.33 -8.74
N ILE A 156 -32.75 -4.45 -7.44
CA ILE A 156 -32.41 -3.43 -6.45
C ILE A 156 -30.90 -3.21 -6.44
N ASP A 157 -30.09 -4.26 -6.22
CA ASP A 157 -28.63 -4.19 -6.15
C ASP A 157 -28.01 -3.60 -7.42
N ALA A 158 -28.42 -4.05 -8.60
CA ALA A 158 -27.96 -3.51 -9.88
C ALA A 158 -28.26 -2.01 -10.03
N MET A 159 -29.43 -1.57 -9.57
CA MET A 159 -29.84 -0.17 -9.65
C MET A 159 -29.07 0.73 -8.69
N LYS A 160 -28.62 0.23 -7.52
CA LYS A 160 -27.78 1.01 -6.60
C LYS A 160 -26.56 1.57 -7.34
N TYR A 161 -25.91 0.75 -8.18
CA TYR A 161 -24.70 1.12 -8.92
C TYR A 161 -25.00 2.09 -10.07
N LEU A 162 -26.10 1.86 -10.80
CA LEU A 162 -26.53 2.76 -11.89
C LEU A 162 -26.89 4.14 -11.38
N LEU A 163 -27.59 4.24 -10.25
CA LEU A 163 -27.98 5.50 -9.64
C LEU A 163 -26.76 6.28 -9.16
N LEU A 164 -25.85 5.63 -8.43
CA LEU A 164 -24.62 6.29 -7.96
C LEU A 164 -23.69 6.67 -9.11
N PHE A 165 -23.62 5.86 -10.17
CA PHE A 165 -22.88 6.26 -11.38
C PHE A 165 -23.53 7.48 -12.06
N HIS A 166 -24.85 7.48 -12.24
CA HIS A 166 -25.51 8.51 -13.03
C HIS A 166 -25.72 9.82 -12.29
N PHE A 167 -26.11 9.78 -11.02
CA PHE A 167 -26.46 10.95 -10.21
C PHE A 167 -25.38 11.29 -9.18
N GLY A 168 -24.59 10.31 -8.75
CA GLY A 168 -23.76 10.42 -7.54
C GLY A 168 -24.64 10.43 -6.29
N GLY A 169 -24.13 10.97 -5.20
CA GLY A 169 -24.85 11.14 -3.95
C GLY A 169 -24.75 9.93 -3.03
N ILE A 170 -25.83 9.63 -2.31
CA ILE A 170 -25.90 8.59 -1.30
C ILE A 170 -27.06 7.65 -1.57
N TYR A 171 -26.76 6.37 -1.62
CA TYR A 171 -27.76 5.31 -1.61
C TYR A 171 -27.95 4.79 -0.18
N LEU A 172 -29.20 4.58 0.22
CA LEU A 172 -29.59 3.97 1.49
C LEU A 172 -30.64 2.88 1.25
N ASP A 173 -30.48 1.72 1.89
CA ASP A 173 -31.56 0.74 1.96
C ASP A 173 -32.76 1.30 2.75
N LEU A 174 -33.95 0.77 2.45
CA LEU A 174 -35.22 1.27 3.03
C LEU A 174 -35.40 0.93 4.52
N ASP A 175 -34.63 -0.01 5.04
CA ASP A 175 -34.61 -0.38 6.45
C ASP A 175 -33.57 0.41 7.26
N ILE A 176 -32.96 1.45 6.67
CA ILE A 176 -32.06 2.37 7.34
C ILE A 176 -32.80 3.63 7.80
N LYS A 177 -32.73 3.91 9.10
CA LYS A 177 -33.19 5.15 9.72
C LYS A 177 -32.01 6.05 10.04
N CYS A 178 -32.08 7.32 9.62
CA CYS A 178 -31.03 8.32 9.86
C CYS A 178 -31.17 8.98 11.25
N LYS A 179 -30.03 9.32 11.89
CA LYS A 179 -29.95 9.94 13.22
C LYS A 179 -29.17 11.26 13.27
N VAL A 180 -28.55 11.68 12.16
CA VAL A 180 -27.75 12.91 12.05
C VAL A 180 -28.22 13.82 10.92
N GLN A 181 -28.06 15.14 11.08
CA GLN A 181 -28.56 16.17 10.17
C GLN A 181 -27.85 16.21 8.80
N ASP A 182 -26.56 15.90 8.77
CA ASP A 182 -25.77 15.86 7.54
C ASP A 182 -24.97 14.56 7.52
N LEU A 183 -25.51 13.55 6.84
CA LEU A 183 -24.93 12.21 6.81
C LEU A 183 -23.54 12.19 6.16
N ILE A 184 -23.32 12.91 5.06
CA ILE A 184 -21.99 12.97 4.39
C ILE A 184 -20.96 13.62 5.31
N THR A 185 -21.28 14.80 5.87
CA THR A 185 -20.35 15.53 6.75
C THR A 185 -20.08 14.77 8.05
N SER A 186 -21.08 14.04 8.56
CA SER A 186 -20.94 13.23 9.78
C SER A 186 -20.07 12.00 9.55
N MET A 187 -20.12 11.40 8.37
CA MET A 187 -19.24 10.28 7.99
C MET A 187 -17.77 10.69 7.84
N LEU A 188 -17.47 11.99 7.75
CA LEU A 188 -16.12 12.50 7.54
C LEU A 188 -15.51 13.12 8.82
N PRO A 189 -14.22 12.86 9.09
CA PRO A 189 -13.48 13.53 10.15
C PRO A 189 -13.28 15.00 9.78
N LEU A 190 -13.01 15.85 10.77
CA LEU A 190 -13.00 17.31 10.60
C LEU A 190 -12.04 17.78 9.50
N ASP A 191 -10.87 17.15 9.39
CA ASP A 191 -9.83 17.42 8.40
C ASP A 191 -10.22 17.07 6.94
N LYS A 192 -11.28 16.29 6.75
CA LYS A 192 -11.76 15.84 5.43
C LYS A 192 -13.05 16.52 4.97
N ARG A 193 -13.62 17.43 5.76
CA ARG A 193 -14.89 18.12 5.43
C ARG A 193 -14.73 19.18 4.33
N ASP A 194 -13.57 19.81 4.28
CA ASP A 194 -13.27 20.84 3.27
C ASP A 194 -12.87 20.22 1.92
N ASN A 195 -12.23 19.04 1.95
CA ASN A 195 -11.82 18.24 0.79
C ASN A 195 -12.48 16.86 0.82
N GLU A 196 -13.76 16.82 0.43
CA GLU A 196 -14.54 15.59 0.43
C GLU A 196 -13.96 14.53 -0.53
N PRO A 197 -13.88 13.26 -0.10
CA PRO A 197 -13.43 12.17 -0.96
C PRO A 197 -14.41 11.94 -2.11
N ASP A 198 -13.93 11.28 -3.17
CA ASP A 198 -14.74 10.97 -4.35
C ASP A 198 -15.75 9.86 -4.10
N ILE A 199 -15.49 8.99 -3.13
CA ILE A 199 -16.32 7.86 -2.73
C ILE A 199 -16.11 7.58 -1.23
N ILE A 200 -17.22 7.50 -0.48
CA ILE A 200 -17.22 7.02 0.90
C ILE A 200 -17.80 5.62 0.88
N PHE A 201 -16.99 4.67 1.31
CA PHE A 201 -17.30 3.26 1.20
C PHE A 201 -17.26 2.58 2.56
N HIS A 202 -18.03 1.52 2.68
CA HIS A 202 -18.17 0.80 3.91
C HIS A 202 -17.96 -0.69 3.65
N MET A 203 -16.90 -1.25 4.25
CA MET A 203 -16.54 -2.66 4.05
C MET A 203 -17.32 -3.53 5.02
N GLY A 204 -17.87 -4.64 4.51
CA GLY A 204 -18.54 -5.65 5.34
C GLY A 204 -17.54 -6.36 6.26
N THR A 205 -18.06 -7.14 7.21
CA THR A 205 -17.25 -7.96 8.13
C THR A 205 -16.28 -8.88 7.38
N GLU A 206 -15.03 -8.91 7.84
CA GLU A 206 -13.99 -9.91 7.49
C GLU A 206 -13.46 -9.89 6.04
N GLY A 207 -13.71 -8.84 5.25
CA GLY A 207 -13.05 -8.69 3.93
C GLY A 207 -13.47 -9.74 2.90
N ILE A 208 -14.68 -10.30 3.03
CA ILE A 208 -15.25 -11.28 2.08
C ILE A 208 -16.43 -10.66 1.28
N SER A 209 -16.96 -9.51 1.72
CA SER A 209 -18.09 -8.84 1.07
C SER A 209 -18.05 -7.31 1.25
N ALA A 210 -18.63 -6.58 0.29
CA ALA A 210 -18.83 -5.14 0.39
C ALA A 210 -20.19 -4.85 1.03
N ASN A 211 -20.28 -3.88 1.93
CA ASN A 211 -21.59 -3.46 2.45
C ASN A 211 -22.32 -2.67 1.35
N THR A 212 -23.56 -3.07 1.05
CA THR A 212 -24.39 -2.48 0.00
C THR A 212 -25.58 -1.69 0.54
N ASP A 213 -25.68 -1.57 1.86
CA ASP A 213 -26.84 -0.99 2.53
C ASP A 213 -26.71 0.54 2.56
N ILE A 214 -25.47 1.04 2.59
CA ILE A 214 -25.12 2.45 2.40
C ILE A 214 -23.91 2.57 1.48
N MET A 215 -24.01 3.44 0.47
CA MET A 215 -22.91 3.72 -0.46
C MET A 215 -22.97 5.17 -0.90
N THR A 216 -21.82 5.83 -1.07
CA THR A 216 -21.78 7.19 -1.63
C THR A 216 -20.80 7.28 -2.78
N ALA A 217 -21.01 8.23 -3.68
CA ALA A 217 -20.02 8.60 -4.69
C ALA A 217 -20.29 9.95 -5.31
N LYS A 218 -19.25 10.56 -5.87
CA LYS A 218 -19.40 11.60 -6.89
C LYS A 218 -20.06 11.03 -8.14
N ARG A 219 -20.72 11.92 -8.87
CA ARG A 219 -21.32 11.58 -10.16
C ARG A 219 -20.26 11.05 -11.13
N PHE A 220 -20.60 10.02 -11.91
CA PHE A 220 -19.75 9.37 -12.90
C PHE A 220 -18.49 8.69 -12.36
N HIS A 221 -18.52 8.28 -11.08
CA HIS A 221 -17.37 7.65 -10.45
C HIS A 221 -16.94 6.35 -11.19
N PRO A 222 -15.65 6.18 -11.54
CA PRO A 222 -15.14 5.04 -12.31
C PRO A 222 -15.43 3.66 -11.69
N PHE A 223 -15.47 3.58 -10.37
CA PHE A 223 -15.80 2.34 -9.66
C PHE A 223 -17.20 1.82 -10.02
N PHE A 224 -18.23 2.68 -9.95
CA PHE A 224 -19.59 2.26 -10.30
C PHE A 224 -19.76 2.07 -11.81
N LYS A 225 -18.98 2.77 -12.65
CA LYS A 225 -18.90 2.47 -14.09
C LYS A 225 -18.42 1.03 -14.34
N LEU A 226 -17.37 0.61 -13.63
CA LEU A 226 -16.84 -0.75 -13.70
C LEU A 226 -17.86 -1.77 -13.18
N ALA A 227 -18.54 -1.49 -12.08
CA ALA A 227 -19.61 -2.35 -11.58
C ALA A 227 -20.72 -2.51 -12.62
N VAL A 228 -21.22 -1.40 -13.18
CA VAL A 228 -22.30 -1.39 -14.18
C VAL A 228 -21.93 -2.15 -15.45
N SER A 229 -20.67 -2.06 -15.91
CA SER A 229 -20.23 -2.77 -17.12
C SER A 229 -20.18 -4.30 -16.94
N GLN A 230 -20.03 -4.76 -15.70
CA GLN A 230 -19.95 -6.20 -15.36
C GLN A 230 -21.31 -6.83 -14.98
N LEU A 231 -22.35 -6.05 -14.70
CA LEU A 231 -23.66 -6.57 -14.28
C LEU A 231 -24.26 -7.59 -15.27
N LYS A 232 -24.11 -7.34 -16.57
CA LYS A 232 -24.63 -8.23 -17.61
C LYS A 232 -23.91 -9.58 -17.63
N THR A 233 -22.59 -9.60 -17.45
CA THR A 233 -21.79 -10.84 -17.46
C THR A 233 -21.91 -11.63 -16.17
N ALA A 234 -22.18 -10.94 -15.05
CA ALA A 234 -22.38 -11.53 -13.74
C ALA A 234 -23.78 -12.13 -13.53
N ASN A 235 -24.80 -11.73 -14.32
CA ASN A 235 -26.16 -12.28 -14.20
C ASN A 235 -26.21 -13.79 -14.54
N ARG A 236 -26.14 -14.63 -13.51
CA ARG A 236 -26.17 -16.10 -13.59
C ARG A 236 -27.07 -16.69 -12.51
N TRP A 237 -27.78 -17.76 -12.82
CA TRP A 237 -28.58 -18.51 -11.85
C TRP A 237 -27.75 -19.62 -11.21
N PHE A 238 -27.53 -19.54 -9.89
CA PHE A 238 -26.71 -20.49 -9.14
C PHE A 238 -27.53 -21.54 -8.38
N TYR A 239 -28.77 -21.80 -8.82
CA TYR A 239 -29.79 -22.68 -8.21
C TYR A 239 -30.27 -22.29 -6.79
N LEU A 240 -29.40 -21.75 -5.95
CA LEU A 240 -29.73 -21.24 -4.62
C LEU A 240 -30.09 -19.76 -4.70
N TYR A 241 -31.22 -19.40 -4.07
CA TYR A 241 -31.74 -18.03 -4.02
C TYR A 241 -30.67 -17.03 -3.57
N HIS A 242 -30.04 -17.28 -2.42
CA HIS A 242 -29.03 -16.37 -1.85
C HIS A 242 -27.75 -16.28 -2.69
N LEU A 243 -27.19 -17.40 -3.16
CA LEU A 243 -26.00 -17.39 -4.02
C LEU A 243 -26.25 -16.64 -5.33
N THR A 244 -27.46 -16.77 -5.88
CA THR A 244 -27.86 -16.05 -7.09
C THR A 244 -27.80 -14.55 -6.90
N ILE A 245 -28.26 -14.04 -5.76
CA ILE A 245 -28.28 -12.60 -5.51
C ILE A 245 -26.86 -12.08 -5.24
N ILE A 246 -26.14 -12.66 -4.27
CA ILE A 246 -24.86 -12.10 -3.79
C ILE A 246 -23.74 -12.12 -4.85
N LEU A 247 -23.75 -13.09 -5.77
CA LEU A 247 -22.70 -13.25 -6.79
C LEU A 247 -22.99 -12.53 -8.12
N SER A 248 -24.25 -12.19 -8.40
CA SER A 248 -24.62 -11.59 -9.68
C SER A 248 -24.69 -10.06 -9.66
N ALA A 249 -25.18 -9.50 -8.55
CA ALA A 249 -25.31 -8.05 -8.37
C ALA A 249 -25.08 -7.61 -6.92
N GLY A 250 -25.18 -8.51 -5.93
CA GLY A 250 -25.11 -8.15 -4.51
C GLY A 250 -23.69 -7.95 -3.93
N PRO A 251 -23.55 -8.05 -2.60
CA PRO A 251 -22.33 -7.73 -1.85
C PRO A 251 -21.03 -8.39 -2.35
N THR A 252 -21.10 -9.67 -2.74
CA THR A 252 -19.91 -10.43 -3.16
C THR A 252 -19.49 -10.05 -4.58
N PHE A 253 -20.45 -9.78 -5.48
CA PHE A 253 -20.20 -9.21 -6.80
C PHE A 253 -19.48 -7.87 -6.68
N LEU A 254 -20.01 -6.94 -5.87
CA LEU A 254 -19.41 -5.63 -5.70
C LEU A 254 -18.02 -5.71 -5.06
N TYR A 255 -17.82 -6.66 -4.15
CA TYR A 255 -16.50 -6.92 -3.58
C TYR A 255 -15.50 -7.46 -4.62
N GLY A 256 -15.94 -8.32 -5.55
CA GLY A 256 -15.12 -8.75 -6.69
C GLY A 256 -14.75 -7.60 -7.61
N VAL A 257 -15.71 -6.71 -7.92
CA VAL A 257 -15.45 -5.46 -8.66
C VAL A 257 -14.49 -4.56 -7.91
N TYR A 258 -14.66 -4.45 -6.59
CA TYR A 258 -13.72 -3.75 -5.72
C TYR A 258 -12.35 -4.35 -5.90
N LYS A 259 -12.09 -5.64 -5.67
CA LYS A 259 -10.76 -6.25 -5.84
C LYS A 259 -10.08 -5.90 -7.17
N GLN A 260 -10.84 -5.87 -8.26
CA GLN A 260 -10.35 -5.51 -9.60
C GLN A 260 -10.05 -4.00 -9.79
N PHE A 261 -10.60 -3.13 -8.95
CA PHE A 261 -10.45 -1.69 -9.08
C PHE A 261 -9.10 -1.20 -8.53
N PRO A 262 -8.26 -0.51 -9.34
CA PRO A 262 -6.84 -0.25 -9.03
C PRO A 262 -6.60 0.87 -8.02
N LEU A 263 -7.46 1.90 -7.99
CA LEU A 263 -7.26 3.08 -7.14
C LEU A 263 -7.95 2.86 -5.80
N LYS A 264 -7.27 2.21 -4.86
CA LYS A 264 -7.81 1.98 -3.51
C LYS A 264 -7.82 3.23 -2.65
N ASP A 265 -6.86 4.12 -2.88
CA ASP A 265 -6.61 5.29 -2.03
C ASP A 265 -7.68 6.38 -2.14
N ILE A 266 -8.53 6.33 -3.18
CA ILE A 266 -9.65 7.26 -3.35
C ILE A 266 -10.87 6.89 -2.48
N PHE A 267 -10.87 5.69 -1.89
CA PHE A 267 -11.93 5.21 -1.01
C PHE A 267 -11.69 5.71 0.40
N TYR A 268 -12.64 6.49 0.92
CA TYR A 268 -12.69 6.78 2.34
C TYR A 268 -13.54 5.73 3.06
N TYR A 269 -12.96 5.05 4.06
CA TYR A 269 -13.63 3.99 4.80
C TYR A 269 -14.23 4.50 6.11
N VAL A 270 -15.53 4.26 6.29
CA VAL A 270 -16.21 4.58 7.56
C VAL A 270 -16.29 3.32 8.43
N PRO A 271 -15.74 3.34 9.66
CA PRO A 271 -15.86 2.22 10.59
C PRO A 271 -17.31 1.91 10.99
N ASN A 272 -17.63 0.61 11.15
CA ASN A 272 -18.96 0.14 11.53
C ASN A 272 -19.51 0.80 12.81
N ASN A 273 -18.66 0.98 13.82
CA ASN A 273 -19.00 1.59 15.12
C ASN A 273 -19.21 3.11 15.07
N VAL A 274 -18.78 3.75 13.99
CA VAL A 274 -19.03 5.18 13.72
C VAL A 274 -20.38 5.34 13.03
N LEU A 275 -20.71 4.41 12.14
CA LEU A 275 -21.91 4.45 11.30
C LEU A 275 -23.16 3.92 12.03
N TYR A 276 -23.17 2.63 12.38
CA TYR A 276 -24.34 1.98 12.97
C TYR A 276 -24.48 2.31 14.47
N GLY A 277 -25.70 2.59 14.90
CA GLY A 277 -26.04 2.98 16.27
C GLY A 277 -25.87 4.47 16.57
N LYS A 278 -24.87 5.12 15.95
CA LYS A 278 -24.59 6.57 16.11
C LYS A 278 -25.21 7.44 15.01
N MET A 279 -24.98 7.12 13.74
CA MET A 279 -25.43 7.94 12.60
C MET A 279 -26.66 7.36 11.93
N ILE A 280 -26.76 6.03 11.88
CA ILE A 280 -27.89 5.30 11.32
C ILE A 280 -28.30 4.14 12.22
N GLU A 281 -29.52 3.65 12.06
CA GLU A 281 -30.08 2.51 12.79
C GLU A 281 -30.91 1.65 11.83
N GLY A 282 -30.68 0.33 11.87
CA GLY A 282 -31.48 -0.63 11.11
C GLY A 282 -32.81 -0.90 11.81
N VAL A 283 -33.94 -0.75 11.11
CA VAL A 283 -35.29 -0.98 11.66
C VAL A 283 -35.83 -2.39 11.42
N GLY A 284 -34.95 -3.31 10.99
CA GLY A 284 -35.28 -4.71 10.77
C GLY A 284 -35.97 -4.98 9.43
N GLY A 285 -35.23 -4.84 8.33
CA GLY A 285 -35.46 -5.63 7.12
C GLY A 285 -34.98 -7.06 7.33
N GLY A 286 -35.41 -8.01 6.50
CA GLY A 286 -34.94 -9.41 6.62
C GLY A 286 -33.41 -9.47 6.52
N THR A 287 -32.74 -9.58 7.66
CA THR A 287 -31.27 -9.52 7.71
C THR A 287 -30.67 -10.71 6.99
N TRP A 288 -29.64 -10.46 6.17
CA TRP A 288 -28.82 -11.48 5.52
C TRP A 288 -28.16 -12.48 6.49
N TYR A 289 -28.23 -12.26 7.80
CA TYR A 289 -27.73 -13.15 8.86
C TYR A 289 -28.77 -14.16 9.39
N GLY A 290 -29.78 -14.52 8.58
CA GLY A 290 -30.67 -15.63 8.88
C GLY A 290 -29.92 -16.98 8.99
N ARG A 291 -30.57 -17.99 9.60
CA ARG A 291 -30.00 -19.34 9.79
C ARG A 291 -29.50 -19.97 8.49
N ASP A 292 -30.14 -19.67 7.36
CA ASP A 292 -29.85 -20.28 6.06
C ASP A 292 -28.55 -19.74 5.44
N SER A 293 -28.22 -18.47 5.70
CA SER A 293 -26.98 -17.81 5.25
C SER A 293 -25.78 -18.25 6.07
N LEU A 294 -25.95 -18.45 7.39
CA LEU A 294 -24.90 -18.96 8.28
C LEU A 294 -24.44 -20.36 7.88
N VAL A 295 -25.33 -21.20 7.35
CA VAL A 295 -24.96 -22.53 6.84
C VAL A 295 -24.13 -22.41 5.56
N LEU A 296 -24.49 -21.51 4.63
CA LEU A 296 -23.74 -21.29 3.39
C LEU A 296 -22.38 -20.61 3.63
N ILE A 297 -22.33 -19.60 4.51
CA ILE A 297 -21.10 -18.96 4.96
C ILE A 297 -20.20 -20.01 5.63
N ARG A 298 -20.72 -20.79 6.58
CA ARG A 298 -19.96 -21.90 7.18
C ARG A 298 -19.56 -22.98 6.19
N PHE A 299 -20.31 -23.22 5.12
CA PHE A 299 -19.94 -24.21 4.10
C PHE A 299 -18.87 -23.69 3.15
N MET A 300 -18.90 -22.39 2.80
CA MET A 300 -17.83 -21.72 2.06
C MET A 300 -16.57 -21.58 2.91
N GLU A 301 -16.70 -21.21 4.18
CA GLU A 301 -15.62 -21.24 5.17
C GLU A 301 -15.05 -22.66 5.31
N ASN A 302 -15.88 -23.69 5.53
CA ASN A 302 -15.36 -25.05 5.79
C ASN A 302 -14.86 -25.81 4.55
N LYS A 303 -15.35 -25.57 3.32
CA LYS A 303 -14.82 -26.24 2.11
C LYS A 303 -13.62 -25.53 1.48
N ILE A 304 -13.50 -24.21 1.63
CA ILE A 304 -12.24 -23.51 1.34
C ILE A 304 -11.17 -23.97 2.35
N TRP A 305 -11.56 -24.39 3.55
CA TRP A 305 -10.67 -25.05 4.51
C TRP A 305 -10.32 -26.50 4.12
N SER A 306 -11.27 -27.37 3.73
CA SER A 306 -10.98 -28.81 3.57
C SER A 306 -10.14 -29.21 2.34
N MET A 307 -10.00 -28.36 1.32
CA MET A 307 -9.08 -28.59 0.19
C MET A 307 -7.72 -27.89 0.37
N SER A 308 -7.54 -27.17 1.47
CA SER A 308 -6.32 -26.42 1.81
C SER A 308 -5.61 -26.95 3.04
N THR A 309 -6.22 -27.88 3.78
CA THR A 309 -5.60 -28.52 4.94
C THR A 309 -4.67 -29.63 4.46
N MET A 310 -3.48 -29.23 3.98
CA MET A 310 -2.22 -29.97 4.16
C MET A 310 -0.97 -29.17 3.69
N THR A 311 -1.05 -27.83 3.70
CA THR A 311 0.14 -26.97 3.65
C THR A 311 -0.03 -25.82 4.63
N ASP A 312 0.97 -25.59 5.49
CA ASP A 312 1.03 -24.47 6.43
C ASP A 312 0.66 -23.14 5.74
N ARG A 313 -0.54 -22.61 6.03
CA ARG A 313 -0.89 -21.26 5.59
C ARG A 313 -0.15 -20.26 6.47
N LYS A 314 0.89 -19.63 5.92
CA LYS A 314 1.41 -18.36 6.44
C LYS A 314 0.26 -17.34 6.47
N GLN A 315 -0.03 -16.78 7.64
CA GLN A 315 -0.91 -15.61 7.75
C GLN A 315 -0.32 -14.48 6.90
N GLU A 316 -1.16 -13.77 6.13
CA GLU A 316 -0.70 -12.63 5.34
C GLU A 316 -0.14 -11.54 6.26
N ILE A 317 1.06 -11.06 5.92
CA ILE A 317 1.71 -9.93 6.58
C ILE A 317 1.01 -8.66 6.13
N VAL A 318 0.50 -7.88 7.09
CA VAL A 318 -0.10 -6.57 6.87
C VAL A 318 0.99 -5.57 6.50
N PRO A 319 0.84 -4.79 5.42
CA PRO A 319 1.85 -3.83 4.99
C PRO A 319 2.20 -2.81 6.07
N PHE A 320 3.44 -2.35 6.09
CA PHE A 320 3.88 -1.29 7.01
C PHE A 320 2.89 -0.11 7.03
N ASN A 321 2.67 0.46 8.22
CA ASN A 321 1.79 1.61 8.44
C ASN A 321 0.28 1.35 8.22
N SER A 322 -0.12 0.12 7.88
CA SER A 322 -1.53 -0.28 7.83
C SER A 322 -2.03 -0.73 9.20
N ILE A 323 -3.31 -0.48 9.48
CA ILE A 323 -3.92 -0.84 10.77
C ILE A 323 -4.06 -2.36 10.86
N GLN A 324 -3.43 -2.97 11.85
CA GLN A 324 -3.62 -4.38 12.21
C GLN A 324 -4.90 -4.59 13.02
N GLY A 325 -5.22 -3.70 13.95
CA GLY A 325 -6.38 -3.84 14.83
C GLY A 325 -6.63 -2.60 15.69
N ILE A 326 -7.64 -2.67 16.57
CA ILE A 326 -7.99 -1.56 17.47
C ILE A 326 -8.15 -2.08 18.90
N ALA A 327 -7.23 -1.71 19.78
CA ALA A 327 -7.28 -2.04 21.20
C ALA A 327 -8.19 -1.10 22.00
N SER A 328 -8.76 -1.61 23.09
CA SER A 328 -9.43 -0.79 24.12
C SER A 328 -10.46 0.22 23.58
N THR A 329 -11.19 -0.18 22.52
CA THR A 329 -12.22 0.57 21.77
C THR A 329 -11.76 1.67 20.80
N ASN A 330 -10.55 2.24 20.95
CA ASN A 330 -10.12 3.37 20.10
C ASN A 330 -8.60 3.52 19.87
N VAL A 331 -7.74 2.62 20.36
CA VAL A 331 -6.28 2.71 20.14
C VAL A 331 -5.90 1.82 18.97
N GLN A 332 -5.61 2.42 17.81
CA GLN A 332 -5.21 1.67 16.61
C GLN A 332 -3.85 1.01 16.82
N ALA A 333 -3.68 -0.23 16.39
CA ALA A 333 -2.37 -0.87 16.28
C ALA A 333 -2.00 -0.96 14.80
N TYR A 334 -0.78 -0.57 14.45
CA TYR A 334 -0.27 -0.53 13.09
C TYR A 334 0.81 -1.58 12.87
N SER A 335 0.92 -2.02 11.62
CA SER A 335 1.95 -2.98 11.23
C SER A 335 3.31 -2.31 11.13
N ASN A 336 4.28 -2.86 11.87
CA ASN A 336 5.70 -2.66 11.63
C ASN A 336 6.26 -3.60 10.55
N GLU A 337 5.40 -4.46 10.00
CA GLU A 337 5.66 -5.40 8.91
C GLU A 337 6.63 -6.56 9.21
N TYR A 338 7.75 -6.28 9.88
CA TYR A 338 8.78 -7.26 10.27
C TYR A 338 9.39 -6.88 11.63
N ASP A 339 9.88 -7.88 12.37
CA ASP A 339 10.32 -7.73 13.77
C ASP A 339 11.55 -6.81 13.93
N ASP A 340 12.44 -6.81 12.94
CA ASP A 340 13.71 -6.07 12.93
C ASP A 340 13.66 -4.78 12.10
N PHE A 341 12.47 -4.38 11.62
CA PHE A 341 12.30 -3.12 10.91
C PHE A 341 12.21 -1.94 11.89
N ILE A 342 12.94 -0.85 11.63
CA ILE A 342 12.81 0.40 12.37
C ILE A 342 12.68 1.52 11.35
N SER A 343 11.55 2.24 11.37
CA SER A 343 11.33 3.34 10.42
C SER A 343 12.13 4.60 10.74
N PHE A 344 12.57 4.72 12.01
CA PHE A 344 13.13 5.93 12.63
C PHE A 344 12.22 7.17 12.50
N GLU A 345 10.96 6.98 12.12
CA GLU A 345 9.96 8.04 12.09
C GLU A 345 9.29 8.13 13.45
N GLY A 346 9.47 9.28 14.12
CA GLY A 346 8.83 9.53 15.41
C GLY A 346 7.32 9.70 15.26
N PHE A 347 6.54 9.03 16.09
CA PHE A 347 5.09 9.26 16.20
C PHE A 347 4.77 10.22 17.34
N TYR A 348 3.80 11.09 17.08
CA TYR A 348 3.36 12.11 18.01
C TYR A 348 1.85 12.13 18.07
N VAL A 349 1.29 12.08 19.28
CA VAL A 349 -0.14 12.23 19.52
C VAL A 349 -0.34 13.58 20.19
N HIS A 350 -1.05 14.48 19.50
CA HIS A 350 -1.22 15.87 19.93
C HIS A 350 0.11 16.49 20.37
N GLY A 351 1.18 16.34 19.57
CA GLY A 351 2.51 16.89 19.84
C GLY A 351 3.32 16.20 20.95
N ILE A 352 2.78 15.20 21.63
CA ILE A 352 3.51 14.39 22.62
C ILE A 352 4.15 13.20 21.91
N TYR A 353 5.46 13.03 22.07
CA TYR A 353 6.20 11.91 21.48
C TYR A 353 5.78 10.58 22.12
N THR A 354 5.37 9.62 21.30
CA THR A 354 4.99 8.28 21.77
C THR A 354 6.06 7.24 21.49
N GLY A 355 6.93 7.42 20.50
CA GLY A 355 7.98 6.46 20.12
C GLY A 355 8.17 6.39 18.61
N PHE A 356 9.00 5.46 18.13
CA PHE A 356 9.15 5.22 16.69
C PHE A 356 8.00 4.39 16.12
N LYS A 357 7.51 4.74 14.93
CA LYS A 357 6.56 3.92 14.16
C LYS A 357 7.21 2.59 13.76
N TRP A 358 6.61 1.41 13.94
CA TRP A 358 5.50 1.08 14.84
C TRP A 358 6.00 0.07 15.87
N GLN A 359 6.80 0.56 16.81
CA GLN A 359 7.49 -0.27 17.80
C GLN A 359 6.60 -0.57 19.02
N CYS A 360 6.88 -1.68 19.70
CA CYS A 360 6.10 -2.10 20.86
C CYS A 360 6.02 -1.04 21.98
N VAL A 361 7.14 -0.33 22.23
CA VAL A 361 7.22 0.77 23.20
C VAL A 361 6.36 1.96 22.76
N GLU A 362 6.31 2.25 21.45
CA GLU A 362 5.47 3.31 20.88
C GLU A 362 4.00 3.04 21.19
N PHE A 363 3.54 1.82 20.87
CA PHE A 363 2.16 1.42 21.11
C PHE A 363 1.80 1.48 22.59
N ALA A 364 2.67 0.96 23.48
CA ALA A 364 2.41 0.97 24.93
C ALA A 364 2.29 2.39 25.49
N ARG A 365 3.18 3.32 25.08
CA ARG A 365 3.15 4.72 25.51
C ARG A 365 1.92 5.45 24.94
N ARG A 366 1.59 5.22 23.66
CA ARG A 366 0.41 5.79 23.02
C ARG A 366 -0.90 5.28 23.63
N TRP A 367 -0.97 3.98 23.92
CA TRP A 367 -2.09 3.38 24.61
C TRP A 367 -2.29 4.03 25.98
N LEU A 368 -1.21 4.19 26.75
CA LEU A 368 -1.25 4.81 28.07
C LEU A 368 -1.71 6.27 27.99
N LEU A 369 -1.22 7.02 27.01
CA LEU A 369 -1.61 8.42 26.80
C LEU A 369 -3.11 8.52 26.51
N LEU A 370 -3.59 7.79 25.52
CA LEU A 370 -4.99 7.88 25.07
C LEU A 370 -5.98 7.32 26.10
N ARG A 371 -5.62 6.27 26.83
CA ARG A 371 -6.53 5.56 27.75
C ARG A 371 -6.45 6.04 29.20
N LYS A 372 -5.30 6.56 29.61
CA LYS A 372 -5.00 6.88 31.02
C LYS A 372 -4.50 8.30 31.23
N SER A 373 -4.35 9.10 30.16
CA SER A 373 -3.74 10.43 30.21
C SER A 373 -2.32 10.40 30.77
N CYS A 374 -1.62 9.27 30.68
CA CYS A 374 -0.30 9.10 31.25
C CYS A 374 0.75 8.77 30.19
N ILE A 375 2.01 9.07 30.49
CA ILE A 375 3.17 8.63 29.74
C ILE A 375 4.21 8.03 30.69
N PHE A 376 5.17 7.32 30.12
CA PHE A 376 6.40 6.93 30.80
C PHE A 376 7.60 7.49 30.06
N GLU A 377 8.72 7.63 30.77
CA GLU A 377 9.96 8.23 30.26
C GLU A 377 10.51 7.50 29.02
N ASN A 378 11.48 8.13 28.35
CA ASN A 378 12.18 7.49 27.24
C ASN A 378 13.03 6.34 27.77
N VAL A 379 12.97 5.20 27.10
CA VAL A 379 13.74 4.00 27.40
C VAL A 379 14.46 3.55 26.13
N GLY A 380 15.68 3.03 26.25
CA GLY A 380 16.46 2.55 25.11
C GLY A 380 15.92 1.27 24.50
N SER A 381 15.35 0.38 25.32
CA SER A 381 14.74 -0.87 24.90
C SER A 381 13.48 -1.20 25.72
N ALA A 382 12.65 -2.12 25.21
CA ALA A 382 11.45 -2.55 25.92
C ALA A 382 11.77 -3.26 27.24
N THR A 383 12.92 -3.95 27.34
CA THR A 383 13.36 -4.60 28.57
C THR A 383 13.70 -3.60 29.69
N ASP A 384 14.20 -2.41 29.34
CA ASP A 384 14.64 -1.42 30.34
C ASP A 384 13.45 -0.91 31.17
N ILE A 385 12.23 -1.00 30.63
CA ILE A 385 10.97 -0.72 31.35
C ILE A 385 10.87 -1.54 32.64
N TRP A 386 11.33 -2.79 32.64
CA TRP A 386 11.26 -3.65 33.83
C TRP A 386 12.17 -3.19 34.97
N GLN A 387 13.31 -2.58 34.64
CA GLN A 387 14.38 -2.27 35.59
C GLN A 387 14.41 -0.79 35.99
N GLU A 388 14.09 0.10 35.05
CA GLU A 388 14.27 1.55 35.20
C GLU A 388 12.96 2.25 35.54
N LEU A 389 11.83 1.77 35.02
CA LEU A 389 10.56 2.48 35.15
C LEU A 389 9.89 2.18 36.51
N THR A 390 9.67 3.22 37.29
CA THR A 390 9.09 3.10 38.64
C THR A 390 7.72 3.77 38.79
N TYR A 391 7.34 4.65 37.86
CA TYR A 391 6.06 5.34 37.84
C TYR A 391 5.65 5.70 36.41
N VAL A 392 4.39 6.10 36.25
CA VAL A 392 3.90 6.80 35.04
C VAL A 392 3.45 8.19 35.42
N GLU A 393 3.68 9.18 34.56
CA GLU A 393 3.32 10.58 34.82
C GLU A 393 2.03 10.93 34.07
N ARG A 394 1.05 11.49 34.77
CA ARG A 394 -0.16 12.01 34.15
C ARG A 394 0.11 13.35 33.49
N VAL A 395 -0.18 13.47 32.20
CA VAL A 395 0.21 14.64 31.40
C VAL A 395 -0.60 15.91 31.72
N THR A 396 -1.76 15.78 32.38
CA THR A 396 -2.64 16.91 32.68
C THR A 396 -2.13 17.78 33.83
N ASP A 397 -1.43 17.20 34.80
CA ASP A 397 -0.99 17.86 36.04
C ASP A 397 0.41 17.46 36.50
N GLY A 398 1.02 16.44 35.89
CA GLY A 398 2.31 15.91 36.29
C GLY A 398 2.26 15.02 37.53
N GLU A 399 1.08 14.57 37.96
CA GLU A 399 1.00 13.62 39.09
C GLU A 399 1.57 12.26 38.68
N GLU A 400 2.43 11.71 39.54
CA GLU A 400 3.12 10.44 39.33
C GLU A 400 2.33 9.28 39.97
N PHE A 401 2.15 8.20 39.19
CA PHE A 401 1.47 6.99 39.61
C PHE A 401 2.48 5.84 39.67
N PRO A 402 2.82 5.30 40.85
CA PRO A 402 3.80 4.23 40.98
C PRO A 402 3.42 2.97 40.21
N LEU A 403 4.42 2.25 39.71
CA LEU A 403 4.28 0.95 39.08
C LEU A 403 4.68 -0.15 40.07
N LYS A 404 3.79 -1.13 40.28
CA LYS A 404 4.09 -2.37 41.00
C LYS A 404 4.50 -3.46 40.02
N THR A 405 5.67 -4.04 40.25
CA THR A 405 6.21 -5.11 39.43
C THR A 405 5.95 -6.48 40.06
N TYR A 406 5.44 -7.43 39.28
CA TYR A 406 5.16 -8.79 39.69
C TYR A 406 5.81 -9.77 38.73
N SER A 407 6.79 -10.54 39.20
CA SER A 407 7.45 -11.57 38.39
C SER A 407 6.46 -12.65 37.94
N ASN A 408 6.71 -13.25 36.78
CA ASN A 408 5.95 -14.41 36.33
C ASN A 408 6.06 -15.56 37.36
N GLY A 409 4.95 -16.13 37.79
CA GLY A 409 4.89 -17.00 38.98
C GLY A 409 4.63 -16.25 40.30
N SER A 410 4.06 -15.05 40.25
CA SER A 410 3.66 -14.27 41.43
C SER A 410 2.36 -14.81 42.06
N PRO A 411 2.15 -14.68 43.39
CA PRO A 411 0.85 -14.97 44.01
C PRO A 411 -0.24 -13.96 43.62
N HIS A 412 0.13 -12.84 43.03
CA HIS A 412 -0.81 -11.84 42.52
C HIS A 412 -1.31 -12.25 41.13
N LYS A 413 -2.60 -12.11 40.87
CA LYS A 413 -3.18 -12.31 39.52
C LYS A 413 -2.99 -11.01 38.71
N PRO A 414 -2.57 -11.06 37.43
CA PRO A 414 -2.48 -9.86 36.60
C PRO A 414 -3.84 -9.17 36.49
N LYS A 415 -3.81 -7.86 36.22
CA LYS A 415 -5.02 -7.06 36.00
C LYS A 415 -5.09 -6.54 34.57
N CYS A 416 -6.30 -6.14 34.18
CA CYS A 416 -6.47 -5.32 32.99
C CYS A 416 -5.69 -4.00 33.16
N ASP A 417 -5.20 -3.45 32.06
CA ASP A 417 -4.39 -2.23 31.99
C ASP A 417 -2.96 -2.37 32.55
N SER A 418 -2.47 -3.60 32.71
CA SER A 418 -1.08 -3.88 33.11
C SER A 418 -0.16 -4.01 31.90
N PHE A 419 1.14 -3.72 32.08
CA PHE A 419 2.17 -3.98 31.08
C PHE A 419 2.75 -5.38 31.26
N LEU A 420 2.84 -6.16 30.20
CA LEU A 420 3.51 -7.47 30.16
C LEU A 420 4.90 -7.27 29.52
N ILE A 421 5.96 -7.66 30.23
CA ILE A 421 7.35 -7.37 29.81
C ILE A 421 8.14 -8.65 29.53
N TYR A 422 8.88 -8.63 28.42
CA TYR A 422 9.74 -9.72 27.96
C TYR A 422 11.22 -9.34 28.07
N PRO A 423 12.09 -10.27 28.47
CA PRO A 423 13.54 -10.08 28.47
C PRO A 423 14.12 -10.10 27.04
N ARG A 424 15.33 -9.55 26.92
CA ARG A 424 16.14 -9.70 25.70
C ARG A 424 16.49 -11.17 25.45
N ASN A 425 16.46 -11.59 24.20
CA ASN A 425 16.95 -12.90 23.74
C ASN A 425 17.44 -12.79 22.28
N GLU A 426 17.89 -13.90 21.68
CA GLU A 426 18.42 -13.91 20.31
C GLU A 426 17.40 -13.45 19.25
N GLU A 427 16.11 -13.75 19.45
CA GLU A 427 15.02 -13.36 18.54
C GLU A 427 14.40 -12.00 18.90
N MET A 428 14.55 -11.55 20.16
CA MET A 428 14.14 -10.22 20.64
C MET A 428 15.30 -9.47 21.30
N PRO A 429 16.22 -8.87 20.52
CA PRO A 429 17.40 -8.22 21.08
C PRO A 429 17.09 -7.02 21.99
N TYR A 430 15.91 -6.41 21.83
CA TYR A 430 15.45 -5.26 22.64
C TYR A 430 14.38 -5.65 23.69
N GLY A 431 14.06 -6.95 23.80
CA GLY A 431 12.90 -7.44 24.53
C GLY A 431 11.58 -6.98 23.91
N HIS A 432 10.49 -7.04 24.70
CA HIS A 432 9.17 -6.69 24.22
C HIS A 432 8.24 -6.19 25.34
N ILE A 433 7.25 -5.38 24.98
CA ILE A 433 6.19 -4.89 25.88
C ILE A 433 4.82 -5.05 25.20
N ALA A 434 3.86 -5.54 25.97
CA ALA A 434 2.46 -5.64 25.57
C ALA A 434 1.53 -5.06 26.64
N VAL A 435 0.34 -4.65 26.25
CA VAL A 435 -0.70 -4.19 27.18
C VAL A 435 -1.72 -5.29 27.41
N ILE A 436 -1.94 -5.69 28.66
CA ILE A 436 -2.98 -6.64 29.06
C ILE A 436 -4.34 -5.94 29.03
N CYS A 437 -5.17 -6.28 28.05
CA CYS A 437 -6.48 -5.65 27.82
C CYS A 437 -7.67 -6.47 28.33
N GLU A 438 -7.45 -7.74 28.66
CA GLU A 438 -8.46 -8.61 29.28
C GLU A 438 -7.78 -9.68 30.12
N VAL A 439 -8.32 -9.97 31.30
CA VAL A 439 -7.88 -11.07 32.16
C VAL A 439 -9.07 -11.97 32.44
N GLN A 440 -8.94 -13.24 32.07
CA GLN A 440 -9.92 -14.30 32.33
C GLN A 440 -9.35 -15.30 33.34
N GLU A 441 -10.08 -16.39 33.63
CA GLU A 441 -9.58 -17.40 34.57
C GLU A 441 -8.38 -18.19 34.04
N SER A 442 -8.37 -18.54 32.75
CA SER A 442 -7.36 -19.42 32.15
C SER A 442 -6.49 -18.75 31.08
N PHE A 443 -6.68 -17.46 30.83
CA PHE A 443 -5.91 -16.72 29.83
C PHE A 443 -5.96 -15.21 30.08
N ILE A 444 -5.03 -14.52 29.43
CA ILE A 444 -5.06 -13.07 29.22
C ILE A 444 -5.14 -12.76 27.72
N ARG A 445 -5.62 -11.56 27.38
CA ARG A 445 -5.50 -11.03 26.02
C ARG A 445 -4.67 -9.77 26.04
N VAL A 446 -3.79 -9.66 25.06
CA VAL A 446 -2.84 -8.57 24.96
C VAL A 446 -3.02 -7.79 23.66
N ALA A 447 -2.77 -6.49 23.73
CA ALA A 447 -2.63 -5.60 22.60
C ALA A 447 -1.19 -5.11 22.52
N GLU A 448 -0.58 -5.21 21.34
CA GLU A 448 0.84 -4.90 21.14
C GLU A 448 1.14 -4.63 19.65
N GLU A 449 2.21 -3.88 19.38
CA GLU A 449 2.80 -3.76 18.05
C GLU A 449 4.17 -4.44 18.02
N ASN A 450 4.71 -4.71 16.82
CA ASN A 450 6.02 -5.33 16.61
C ASN A 450 6.24 -6.69 17.30
N TYR A 451 5.25 -7.58 17.19
CA TYR A 451 5.36 -9.00 17.64
C TYR A 451 4.75 -9.98 16.63
N ARG A 452 3.60 -9.62 16.03
CA ARG A 452 3.00 -10.31 14.88
C ARG A 452 2.41 -9.28 13.95
N PHE A 453 2.44 -9.54 12.65
CA PHE A 453 2.06 -8.57 11.60
C PHE A 453 0.78 -8.92 10.86
N HIS A 454 -0.02 -9.85 11.35
CA HIS A 454 -1.35 -10.17 10.80
C HIS A 454 -2.44 -9.19 11.24
N TYR A 455 -3.55 -9.13 10.49
CA TYR A 455 -4.77 -8.45 10.94
C TYR A 455 -5.32 -9.12 12.20
N TRP A 456 -5.70 -8.33 13.18
CA TRP A 456 -6.32 -8.80 14.41
C TRP A 456 -7.75 -9.25 14.13
N SER A 457 -8.14 -10.38 14.73
CA SER A 457 -9.52 -10.87 14.65
C SER A 457 -10.50 -10.13 15.56
N SER A 458 -9.99 -9.33 16.50
CA SER A 458 -10.78 -8.61 17.50
C SER A 458 -10.00 -7.41 18.06
N ASN A 459 -10.39 -6.91 19.23
CA ASN A 459 -9.78 -5.80 19.94
C ASN A 459 -8.47 -6.15 20.71
N TYR A 460 -7.81 -7.24 20.33
CA TYR A 460 -6.55 -7.72 20.92
C TYR A 460 -5.69 -8.39 19.84
N ALA A 461 -4.37 -8.35 20.02
CA ALA A 461 -3.41 -8.96 19.11
C ALA A 461 -3.40 -10.49 19.23
N ARG A 462 -3.37 -10.99 20.47
CA ARG A 462 -3.34 -12.42 20.77
C ARG A 462 -3.83 -12.74 22.18
N GLN A 463 -4.11 -14.02 22.39
CA GLN A 463 -4.50 -14.60 23.67
C GLN A 463 -3.35 -15.48 24.19
N ILE A 464 -2.99 -15.30 25.45
CA ILE A 464 -1.89 -16.02 26.10
C ILE A 464 -2.45 -16.84 27.26
N PRO A 465 -2.17 -18.16 27.33
CA PRO A 465 -2.56 -18.99 28.46
C PRO A 465 -2.06 -18.44 29.80
N MET A 466 -2.91 -18.50 30.81
CA MET A 466 -2.57 -18.19 32.19
C MET A 466 -2.94 -19.38 33.06
N VAL A 467 -1.98 -19.82 33.87
CA VAL A 467 -2.09 -21.05 34.65
C VAL A 467 -1.86 -20.76 36.12
N TYR A 468 -2.79 -21.22 36.95
CA TYR A 468 -2.68 -21.15 38.41
C TYR A 468 -2.21 -22.50 38.97
N ARG A 469 -1.01 -22.54 39.56
CA ARG A 469 -0.41 -23.74 40.16
C ARG A 469 0.24 -23.39 41.49
N ASN A 470 -0.02 -24.17 42.53
CA ASN A 470 0.60 -24.03 43.86
C ASN A 470 0.48 -22.62 44.48
N GLY A 471 -0.63 -21.93 44.27
CA GLY A 471 -0.84 -20.59 44.82
C GLY A 471 -0.27 -19.45 43.95
N LEU A 472 0.33 -19.75 42.81
CA LEU A 472 1.05 -18.80 41.95
C LEU A 472 0.44 -18.75 40.54
N TYR A 473 0.45 -17.57 39.92
CA TYR A 473 -0.02 -17.32 38.57
C TYR A 473 1.15 -17.26 37.58
N TYR A 474 1.06 -18.07 36.53
CA TYR A 474 2.02 -18.12 35.44
C TYR A 474 1.36 -17.72 34.13
N ILE A 475 1.98 -16.84 33.36
CA ILE A 475 1.63 -16.56 31.97
C ILE A 475 2.59 -17.39 31.11
N GLU A 476 2.03 -18.31 30.32
CA GLU A 476 2.79 -19.25 29.50
C GLU A 476 2.72 -18.83 28.03
N ASP A 477 3.84 -18.40 27.47
CA ASP A 477 3.97 -17.92 26.09
C ASP A 477 5.17 -18.56 25.39
N TYR A 478 5.31 -18.34 24.08
CA TYR A 478 6.41 -18.90 23.30
C TYR A 478 7.79 -18.42 23.80
N TYR A 479 7.89 -17.14 24.17
CA TYR A 479 9.10 -16.58 24.77
C TYR A 479 8.96 -16.40 26.28
N ASN A 480 10.10 -16.38 26.96
CA ASN A 480 10.15 -16.12 28.39
C ASN A 480 9.59 -14.73 28.71
N ILE A 481 8.91 -14.61 29.86
CA ILE A 481 8.29 -13.38 30.34
C ILE A 481 8.94 -13.04 31.69
N TYR A 482 9.34 -11.78 31.88
CA TYR A 482 9.77 -11.30 33.20
C TYR A 482 8.60 -11.28 34.18
N GLY A 483 7.48 -10.69 33.75
CA GLY A 483 6.22 -10.63 34.49
C GLY A 483 5.39 -9.46 34.01
N TRP A 484 4.58 -8.89 34.90
CA TRP A 484 3.74 -7.74 34.59
C TRP A 484 3.90 -6.58 35.59
N MET A 485 3.62 -5.37 35.12
CA MET A 485 3.65 -4.14 35.90
C MET A 485 2.25 -3.53 35.98
N GLU A 486 1.79 -3.22 37.19
CA GLU A 486 0.49 -2.63 37.47
C GLU A 486 0.62 -1.18 37.90
N ILE A 487 -0.23 -0.29 37.36
CA ILE A 487 -0.30 1.10 37.81
C ILE A 487 -1.07 1.17 39.13
N GLU A 488 -0.44 1.69 40.18
CA GLU A 488 -1.11 1.97 41.45
C GLU A 488 -2.22 3.02 41.25
N ASN A 489 -3.33 2.87 41.97
CA ASN A 489 -4.47 3.79 41.89
C ASN A 489 -5.02 4.01 40.46
N ASN A 490 -4.87 3.03 39.56
CA ASN A 490 -5.33 3.09 38.16
C ASN A 490 -6.81 3.52 37.98
N HIS A 491 -7.66 3.35 38.99
CA HIS A 491 -9.05 3.81 38.99
C HIS A 491 -9.21 5.35 38.92
N GLN A 492 -8.16 6.10 39.26
CA GLN A 492 -8.12 7.57 39.18
C GLN A 492 -7.80 8.06 37.76
N LEU A 493 -7.23 7.19 36.93
CA LEU A 493 -6.79 7.52 35.58
C LEU A 493 -7.94 7.39 34.58
N LYS A 494 -8.08 8.39 33.71
CA LYS A 494 -9.15 8.51 32.71
C LYS A 494 -8.55 8.71 31.31
N PRO A 495 -9.32 8.43 30.24
CA PRO A 495 -8.92 8.78 28.89
C PRO A 495 -8.58 10.27 28.76
N LEU A 496 -7.65 10.59 27.85
CA LEU A 496 -7.18 11.95 27.64
C LEU A 496 -8.33 12.89 27.27
N ASP A 497 -8.48 13.97 28.03
CA ASP A 497 -9.44 15.04 27.75
C ASP A 497 -8.83 16.07 26.79
N GLU A 498 -9.38 16.16 25.59
CA GLU A 498 -8.91 17.04 24.52
C GLU A 498 -9.11 18.52 24.85
N SER A 499 -10.00 18.89 25.79
CA SER A 499 -10.30 20.30 26.06
C SER A 499 -9.12 21.10 26.62
N ASN A 500 -8.16 20.43 27.27
CA ASN A 500 -7.01 21.06 27.94
C ASN A 500 -5.68 20.81 27.21
N ILE A 501 -5.71 20.25 25.99
CA ILE A 501 -4.53 19.76 25.29
C ILE A 501 -3.47 20.83 25.04
N ASN A 502 -3.89 22.09 24.82
CA ASN A 502 -2.98 23.20 24.55
C ASN A 502 -2.10 23.57 25.76
N LEU A 503 -2.59 23.37 26.99
CA LEU A 503 -1.81 23.60 28.21
C LEU A 503 -0.79 22.49 28.42
N ILE A 504 -1.21 21.24 28.22
CA ILE A 504 -0.35 20.05 28.27
C ILE A 504 0.79 20.19 27.27
N LEU A 505 0.45 20.56 26.03
CA LEU A 505 1.40 20.76 24.94
C LEU A 505 2.57 21.68 25.30
N LYS A 506 2.34 22.79 26.00
CA LYS A 506 3.42 23.72 26.37
C LYS A 506 4.48 23.09 27.28
N LYS A 507 4.10 22.15 28.17
CA LYS A 507 5.03 21.45 29.07
C LYS A 507 5.84 20.38 28.34
N TYR A 508 5.22 19.66 27.40
CA TYR A 508 5.83 18.51 26.71
C TYR A 508 6.39 18.84 25.32
N GLN A 509 6.18 20.05 24.80
CA GLN A 509 6.88 20.58 23.63
C GLN A 509 8.34 20.87 23.99
N LYS A 510 9.20 19.85 23.91
CA LYS A 510 10.64 20.06 23.78
C LYS A 510 10.94 20.36 22.31
N PRO A 511 11.81 21.34 21.99
CA PRO A 511 12.31 21.48 20.63
C PRO A 511 12.93 20.14 20.23
N LYS A 512 12.58 19.64 19.04
CA LYS A 512 13.18 18.41 18.51
C LYS A 512 14.71 18.62 18.52
N PRO A 513 15.48 17.78 19.23
CA PRO A 513 16.92 17.87 19.16
C PRO A 513 17.33 17.69 17.70
N ILE A 514 18.12 18.62 17.19
CA ILE A 514 18.61 18.59 15.80
C ILE A 514 19.62 17.45 15.62
N GLY A 515 20.22 17.01 16.73
CA GLY A 515 21.33 16.07 16.80
C GLY A 515 22.68 16.71 16.47
N GLN A 516 23.75 15.96 16.67
CA GLN A 516 25.12 16.37 16.41
C GLN A 516 25.79 15.42 15.42
N LEU A 517 26.48 15.98 14.44
CA LEU A 517 27.39 15.28 13.55
C LEU A 517 28.81 15.82 13.77
N LYS A 518 29.78 14.94 14.02
CA LYS A 518 31.17 15.33 14.32
C LYS A 518 32.19 14.50 13.53
N PRO A 519 33.15 15.13 12.83
CA PRO A 519 34.30 14.42 12.28
C PRO A 519 35.24 13.97 13.41
N CYS A 520 35.79 12.77 13.26
CA CYS A 520 36.67 12.10 14.20
C CYS A 520 37.91 11.57 13.47
N PHE A 521 39.07 11.58 14.13
CA PHE A 521 40.34 11.21 13.52
C PHE A 521 41.07 10.13 14.32
N ILE A 522 41.61 9.13 13.63
CA ILE A 522 42.48 8.10 14.22
C ILE A 522 43.93 8.42 13.84
N LEU A 523 44.75 8.70 14.86
CA LEU A 523 46.18 9.00 14.74
C LEU A 523 47.00 7.70 14.87
N ASN A 524 47.96 7.47 13.96
CA ASN A 524 49.08 6.52 14.12
C ASN A 524 48.71 5.12 14.66
N LYS A 525 47.89 4.35 13.93
CA LYS A 525 47.99 2.88 14.00
C LYS A 525 49.01 2.45 12.95
N THR A 526 49.96 1.58 13.30
CA THR A 526 50.73 0.81 12.31
C THR A 526 49.73 -0.05 11.55
N LEU A 527 49.18 0.46 10.46
CA LEU A 527 48.27 -0.32 9.61
C LEU A 527 49.06 -1.44 8.92
N ASP A 528 48.56 -2.66 9.05
CA ASP A 528 49.06 -3.80 8.29
C ASP A 528 48.51 -3.71 6.87
N TYR A 529 49.25 -3.00 6.01
CA TYR A 529 48.91 -2.71 4.61
C TYR A 529 48.55 -3.95 3.76
N ARG A 530 48.84 -5.18 4.22
CA ARG A 530 48.56 -6.42 3.48
C ARG A 530 47.11 -6.89 3.57
N LYS A 531 46.29 -6.33 4.46
CA LYS A 531 44.84 -6.67 4.57
C LYS A 531 43.92 -5.71 3.78
N GLU A 532 44.49 -4.79 3.00
CA GLU A 532 43.84 -3.57 2.51
C GLU A 532 43.33 -3.60 1.06
N LYS A 533 42.65 -4.66 0.61
CA LYS A 533 41.97 -4.61 -0.71
C LYS A 533 40.62 -3.88 -0.68
N PHE A 534 40.17 -3.44 0.50
CA PHE A 534 38.83 -2.90 0.77
C PHE A 534 38.83 -1.50 1.41
N LEU A 535 39.98 -0.84 1.50
CA LEU A 535 40.03 0.49 2.14
C LEU A 535 39.54 1.58 1.19
N MET A 536 38.63 2.41 1.71
CA MET A 536 38.39 3.74 1.19
C MET A 536 39.72 4.51 1.21
N GLN A 537 40.17 5.00 0.05
CA GLN A 537 41.54 5.51 -0.13
C GLN A 537 41.85 6.71 0.80
N SER A 538 42.55 6.44 1.90
CA SER A 538 43.05 7.43 2.85
C SER A 538 44.42 7.95 2.42
N ASN A 539 44.46 9.08 1.70
CA ASN A 539 45.71 9.75 1.30
C ASN A 539 46.21 10.80 2.32
N LYS A 540 45.90 10.65 3.62
CA LYS A 540 46.46 11.51 4.68
C LYS A 540 46.97 10.66 5.84
N LYS A 541 47.95 11.21 6.58
CA LYS A 541 48.56 10.65 7.80
C LYS A 541 47.54 10.32 8.91
N ASP A 542 46.31 10.82 8.79
CA ASP A 542 45.21 10.66 9.75
C ASP A 542 43.97 10.08 9.04
N ILE A 543 43.36 9.06 9.64
CA ILE A 543 42.16 8.40 9.13
C ILE A 543 40.93 9.11 9.71
N CYS A 544 40.03 9.61 8.85
CA CYS A 544 38.80 10.33 9.23
C CYS A 544 37.55 9.43 9.18
N TYR A 545 36.64 9.61 10.13
CA TYR A 545 35.28 9.05 10.15
C TYR A 545 34.33 10.01 10.87
N TYR A 546 33.03 9.75 10.82
CA TYR A 546 32.02 10.60 11.47
C TYR A 546 31.33 9.89 12.63
N LYS A 547 30.98 10.65 13.65
CA LYS A 547 30.07 10.22 14.72
C LYS A 547 28.83 11.09 14.71
N ALA A 548 27.67 10.48 14.63
CA ALA A 548 26.38 11.13 14.81
C ALA A 548 25.70 10.62 16.08
N ASP A 549 24.87 11.43 16.72
CA ASP A 549 23.96 10.94 17.76
C ASP A 549 22.65 10.41 17.16
N GLU A 550 21.87 9.68 17.97
CA GLU A 550 20.58 9.13 17.55
C GLU A 550 19.61 10.21 17.08
N ASP A 551 19.60 11.37 17.74
CA ASP A 551 18.77 12.51 17.36
C ASP A 551 19.08 12.99 15.94
N PHE A 552 20.36 13.01 15.54
CA PHE A 552 20.78 13.40 14.19
C PHE A 552 20.31 12.37 13.16
N PHE A 553 20.45 11.08 13.47
CA PHE A 553 19.98 9.99 12.62
C PHE A 553 18.46 10.07 12.39
N VAL A 554 17.71 10.33 13.46
CA VAL A 554 16.24 10.50 13.42
C VAL A 554 15.85 11.76 12.65
N ASN A 555 16.60 12.86 12.80
CA ASN A 555 16.37 14.08 12.06
C ASN A 555 16.56 13.88 10.54
N ILE A 556 17.63 13.17 10.14
CA ILE A 556 17.83 12.75 8.74
C ILE A 556 16.65 11.92 8.28
N SER A 557 16.31 10.87 9.02
CA SER A 557 15.24 9.94 8.62
C SER A 557 13.90 10.63 8.40
N ASN A 558 13.49 11.50 9.33
CA ASN A 558 12.26 12.28 9.22
C ASN A 558 12.30 13.25 8.02
N THR A 559 13.39 14.01 7.89
CA THR A 559 13.55 14.98 6.80
C THR A 559 13.51 14.29 5.44
N SER A 560 14.20 13.15 5.31
CA SER A 560 14.24 12.36 4.09
C SER A 560 12.89 11.76 3.71
N ASN A 561 12.16 11.21 4.68
CA ASN A 561 10.83 10.66 4.44
C ASN A 561 9.85 11.75 3.99
N GLU A 562 9.92 12.93 4.60
CA GLU A 562 9.10 14.09 4.22
C GLU A 562 9.43 14.58 2.80
N LEU A 563 10.71 14.82 2.51
CA LEU A 563 11.16 15.28 1.19
C LEU A 563 10.79 14.28 0.08
N TYR A 564 10.92 12.97 0.33
CA TYR A 564 10.54 11.97 -0.65
C TYR A 564 9.04 11.96 -0.95
N ARG A 565 8.17 12.25 0.03
CA ARG A 565 6.73 12.44 -0.23
C ARG A 565 6.49 13.64 -1.14
N LEU A 566 7.24 14.73 -0.95
CA LEU A 566 7.17 15.89 -1.84
C LEU A 566 7.69 15.55 -3.24
N PHE A 567 8.72 14.72 -3.36
CA PHE A 567 9.23 14.27 -4.66
C PHE A 567 8.15 13.53 -5.45
N ILE A 568 7.48 12.58 -4.80
CA ILE A 568 6.38 11.82 -5.40
C ILE A 568 5.22 12.73 -5.83
N GLN A 569 4.87 13.73 -5.01
CA GLN A 569 3.84 14.73 -5.38
C GLN A 569 4.27 15.55 -6.60
N ALA A 570 5.51 16.01 -6.64
CA ALA A 570 6.06 16.77 -7.76
C ALA A 570 6.12 15.92 -9.04
N VAL A 571 6.59 14.68 -8.98
CA VAL A 571 6.57 13.75 -10.13
C VAL A 571 5.14 13.58 -10.64
N ASN A 572 4.17 13.34 -9.74
CA ASN A 572 2.78 13.19 -10.14
C ASN A 572 2.24 14.45 -10.83
N TYR A 573 2.62 15.64 -10.37
CA TYR A 573 2.25 16.90 -11.04
C TYR A 573 2.89 17.02 -12.42
N ILE A 574 4.21 16.80 -12.52
CA ILE A 574 5.00 16.92 -13.76
C ILE A 574 4.44 16.00 -14.85
N ILE A 575 4.28 14.70 -14.57
CA ILE A 575 3.91 13.73 -15.60
C ILE A 575 2.51 13.97 -16.21
N HIS A 576 1.64 14.70 -15.49
CA HIS A 576 0.28 15.06 -15.93
C HIS A 576 0.22 16.45 -16.58
N ASN A 577 1.35 17.17 -16.69
CA ASN A 577 1.44 18.48 -17.33
C ASN A 577 2.45 18.42 -18.49
N ASP A 578 1.95 18.36 -19.73
CA ASP A 578 2.76 18.27 -20.95
C ASP A 578 3.71 19.48 -21.12
N GLU A 579 3.26 20.69 -20.75
CA GLU A 579 4.09 21.89 -20.84
C GLU A 579 5.30 21.79 -19.92
N ILE A 580 5.11 21.36 -18.67
CA ILE A 580 6.22 21.17 -17.72
C ILE A 580 7.13 20.02 -18.16
N LEU A 581 6.58 18.95 -18.75
CA LEU A 581 7.40 17.85 -19.30
C LEU A 581 8.34 18.30 -20.42
N THR A 582 8.03 19.39 -21.15
CA THR A 582 8.96 19.93 -22.16
C THR A 582 10.29 20.39 -21.54
N LEU A 583 10.29 20.86 -20.29
CA LEU A 583 11.50 21.28 -19.56
C LEU A 583 12.48 20.14 -19.29
N PHE A 584 12.03 18.89 -19.41
CA PHE A 584 12.87 17.71 -19.20
C PHE A 584 13.61 17.31 -20.49
N GLU A 585 13.35 17.97 -21.61
CA GLU A 585 13.95 17.69 -22.93
C GLU A 585 13.81 16.21 -23.36
N ILE A 586 12.85 15.50 -22.78
CA ILE A 586 12.58 14.10 -23.12
C ILE A 586 11.77 14.10 -24.42
N PRO A 587 12.18 13.32 -25.44
CA PRO A 587 11.41 13.19 -26.68
C PRO A 587 9.94 12.85 -26.40
N ASN A 588 9.01 13.60 -27.02
CA ASN A 588 7.58 13.47 -26.75
C ASN A 588 7.02 12.05 -27.04
N GLN A 589 7.69 11.29 -27.91
CA GLN A 589 7.38 9.88 -28.19
C GLN A 589 7.57 8.97 -26.98
N ILE A 590 8.35 9.39 -25.99
CA ILE A 590 8.66 8.62 -24.77
C ILE A 590 7.70 8.98 -23.62
N TRP A 591 6.98 10.11 -23.69
CA TRP A 591 6.12 10.57 -22.60
C TRP A 591 5.02 9.57 -22.21
N PHE A 592 4.43 8.88 -23.20
CA PHE A 592 3.44 7.83 -22.90
C PHE A 592 4.07 6.69 -22.09
N ARG A 593 5.33 6.33 -22.36
CA ARG A 593 6.04 5.26 -21.66
C ARG A 593 6.42 5.68 -20.24
N ILE A 594 6.75 6.95 -20.02
CA ILE A 594 6.96 7.53 -18.68
C ILE A 594 5.68 7.44 -17.86
N ARG A 595 4.54 7.88 -18.40
CA ARG A 595 3.23 7.79 -17.74
C ARG A 595 2.83 6.37 -17.42
N ARG A 596 3.04 5.45 -18.36
CA ARG A 596 2.82 4.02 -18.12
C ARG A 596 3.75 3.49 -17.03
N SER A 597 5.03 3.88 -17.03
CA SER A 597 5.98 3.49 -15.97
C SER A 597 5.52 3.96 -14.59
N TRP A 598 5.00 5.19 -14.49
CA TRP A 598 4.45 5.72 -13.23
C TRP A 598 3.26 4.91 -12.70
N ILE A 599 2.40 4.41 -13.59
CA ILE A 599 1.19 3.66 -13.21
C ILE A 599 1.52 2.18 -12.94
N ASP A 600 2.30 1.56 -13.82
CA ASP A 600 2.48 0.11 -13.85
C ASP A 600 3.73 -0.38 -13.12
N GLU A 601 4.76 0.47 -12.99
CA GLU A 601 6.11 0.07 -12.59
C GLU A 601 6.58 0.77 -11.31
N ARG A 602 5.73 1.58 -10.67
CA ARG A 602 6.11 2.33 -9.46
C ARG A 602 6.61 1.43 -8.33
N ASP A 603 5.97 0.30 -8.09
CA ASP A 603 6.34 -0.65 -7.02
C ASP A 603 7.67 -1.38 -7.28
N PHE A 604 8.23 -1.26 -8.49
CA PHE A 604 9.51 -1.87 -8.88
C PHE A 604 10.73 -0.97 -8.58
N ASP A 605 10.53 0.16 -7.91
CA ASP A 605 11.57 1.10 -7.48
C ASP A 605 12.49 0.53 -6.39
N ILE A 606 13.77 0.20 -6.63
CA ILE A 606 14.57 -0.49 -5.60
C ILE A 606 15.11 0.48 -4.56
N ILE A 607 15.82 1.50 -5.01
CA ILE A 607 16.51 2.45 -4.13
C ILE A 607 16.68 3.81 -4.79
N ASP A 608 16.60 4.87 -3.99
CA ASP A 608 16.90 6.25 -4.41
C ASP A 608 17.91 6.91 -3.45
N PRO A 609 19.03 7.47 -3.96
CA PRO A 609 19.90 8.33 -3.16
C PRO A 609 19.31 9.75 -3.10
N MET A 610 19.17 10.30 -1.90
CA MET A 610 18.78 11.69 -1.68
C MET A 610 19.92 12.46 -1.01
N ASN A 611 20.33 13.57 -1.63
CA ASN A 611 21.47 14.34 -1.17
C ASN A 611 21.01 15.52 -0.30
N LEU A 612 21.59 15.60 0.90
CA LEU A 612 21.33 16.62 1.89
C LEU A 612 22.64 17.30 2.31
N ARG A 613 22.58 18.57 2.69
CA ARG A 613 23.63 19.27 3.43
C ARG A 613 23.11 19.69 4.80
N PHE A 614 23.98 19.74 5.79
CA PHE A 614 23.64 20.18 7.14
C PHE A 614 24.28 21.54 7.43
N ASP A 615 23.47 22.55 7.75
CA ASP A 615 23.95 23.92 8.03
C ASP A 615 24.29 24.14 9.52
N GLY A 616 24.37 23.07 10.31
CA GLY A 616 24.48 23.12 11.77
C GLY A 616 23.13 23.25 12.48
N LYS A 617 22.04 23.54 11.77
CA LYS A 617 20.69 23.70 12.31
C LYS A 617 19.62 22.92 11.53
N ASN A 618 19.70 22.88 10.21
CA ASN A 618 18.72 22.28 9.31
C ASN A 618 19.42 21.42 8.27
N LEU A 619 18.73 20.36 7.87
CA LEU A 619 19.07 19.58 6.69
C LEU A 619 18.42 20.24 5.46
N LYS A 620 19.20 20.49 4.41
CA LYS A 620 18.76 21.11 3.18
C LYS A 620 18.97 20.15 2.03
N LEU A 621 17.93 19.98 1.21
CA LEU A 621 18.05 19.27 -0.06
C LEU A 621 19.00 20.04 -0.98
N CYS A 622 19.96 19.34 -1.57
CA CYS A 622 20.89 19.90 -2.54
C CYS A 622 20.82 19.13 -3.87
N GLN A 623 21.02 19.84 -4.97
CA GLN A 623 21.12 19.21 -6.28
C GLN A 623 22.49 18.54 -6.43
N TYR A 624 22.53 17.21 -6.41
CA TYR A 624 23.74 16.47 -6.70
C TYR A 624 23.50 15.40 -7.77
N LYS A 625 24.23 15.53 -8.89
CA LYS A 625 24.19 14.61 -10.03
C LYS A 625 25.06 13.40 -9.71
N ALA A 626 24.48 12.31 -9.21
CA ALA A 626 25.18 11.03 -9.23
C ALA A 626 25.23 10.54 -10.69
N SER A 627 26.33 10.83 -11.40
CA SER A 627 26.48 10.50 -12.81
C SER A 627 26.86 9.05 -13.10
N ARG A 628 27.20 8.25 -12.07
CA ARG A 628 27.46 6.79 -12.05
C ARG A 628 27.85 6.40 -10.62
N GLY A 629 27.82 5.12 -10.25
CA GLY A 629 28.28 4.63 -8.95
C GLY A 629 27.45 5.10 -7.75
N LEU A 630 26.42 4.34 -7.38
CA LEU A 630 25.69 4.59 -6.13
C LEU A 630 26.60 4.49 -4.89
N ASN A 631 27.78 3.86 -4.97
CA ASN A 631 28.60 3.53 -3.79
C ASN A 631 27.77 2.84 -2.69
N ILE A 632 26.77 2.07 -3.11
CA ILE A 632 25.83 1.40 -2.23
C ILE A 632 26.53 0.28 -1.47
N LEU A 633 27.48 -0.42 -2.09
CA LEU A 633 28.32 -1.42 -1.43
C LEU A 633 29.16 -0.77 -0.32
N GLN A 634 29.74 0.40 -0.60
CA GLN A 634 30.57 1.16 0.34
C GLN A 634 29.74 1.60 1.55
N SER A 635 28.54 2.13 1.27
CA SER A 635 27.58 2.57 2.29
C SER A 635 27.01 1.39 3.07
N THR A 636 26.83 0.22 2.49
CA THR A 636 26.10 -0.87 3.16
C THR A 636 27.02 -1.84 3.89
N VAL A 637 28.10 -2.29 3.24
CA VAL A 637 28.94 -3.39 3.73
C VAL A 637 30.33 -2.92 4.15
N VAL A 638 30.94 -2.03 3.35
CA VAL A 638 32.32 -1.61 3.61
C VAL A 638 32.40 -0.78 4.88
N GLN A 639 31.46 0.14 5.13
CA GLN A 639 31.51 0.96 6.35
C GLN A 639 31.45 0.14 7.63
N GLU A 640 30.62 -0.91 7.67
CA GLU A 640 30.48 -1.80 8.83
C GLU A 640 31.77 -2.60 9.04
N LYS A 641 32.26 -3.27 8.00
CA LYS A 641 33.53 -4.01 8.06
C LYS A 641 34.70 -3.12 8.45
N TRP A 642 34.70 -1.88 7.98
CA TRP A 642 35.72 -0.90 8.28
C TRP A 642 35.67 -0.48 9.76
N ALA A 643 34.48 -0.18 10.30
CA ALA A 643 34.30 0.19 11.71
C ALA A 643 34.76 -0.94 12.65
N GLN A 644 34.39 -2.19 12.31
CA GLN A 644 34.83 -3.40 13.02
C GLN A 644 36.35 -3.59 12.96
N THR A 645 36.95 -3.42 11.78
CA THR A 645 38.41 -3.56 11.59
C THR A 645 39.19 -2.49 12.38
N MET A 646 38.63 -1.28 12.49
CA MET A 646 39.21 -0.20 13.28
C MET A 646 38.98 -0.35 14.79
N ASN A 647 38.11 -1.28 15.20
CA ASN A 647 37.69 -1.52 16.58
C ASN A 647 37.14 -0.22 17.23
N LEU A 648 36.24 0.44 16.50
CA LEU A 648 35.52 1.60 17.01
C LEU A 648 34.50 1.18 18.08
N ASP A 649 34.21 2.09 19.00
CA ASP A 649 33.13 1.94 19.99
C ASP A 649 31.87 2.63 19.46
N TYR A 650 30.87 1.83 19.10
CA TYR A 650 29.63 2.27 18.45
C TYR A 650 28.50 1.29 18.70
N SER A 651 27.26 1.76 18.61
CA SER A 651 26.07 0.90 18.72
C SER A 651 25.73 0.27 17.37
N PHE A 652 25.71 1.10 16.32
CA PHE A 652 25.48 0.67 14.94
C PHE A 652 26.05 1.69 13.94
N THR A 653 26.29 1.27 12.70
CA THR A 653 26.67 2.19 11.63
C THR A 653 25.44 2.87 11.01
N SER A 654 25.66 4.04 10.40
CA SER A 654 24.64 4.88 9.76
C SER A 654 23.80 4.20 8.66
N SER A 655 24.17 3.01 8.17
CA SER A 655 23.39 2.24 7.19
C SER A 655 23.26 0.76 7.57
N PHE A 656 23.28 0.42 8.85
CA PHE A 656 23.28 -0.97 9.33
C PHE A 656 22.11 -1.83 8.81
N GLN A 657 20.93 -1.23 8.54
CA GLN A 657 19.75 -1.95 8.03
C GLN A 657 19.69 -2.06 6.51
N LEU A 658 20.47 -1.26 5.77
CA LEU A 658 20.29 -1.06 4.33
C LEU A 658 20.38 -2.38 3.55
N HIS A 659 21.29 -3.28 3.95
CA HIS A 659 21.47 -4.60 3.33
C HIS A 659 20.20 -5.45 3.42
N CYS A 660 19.68 -5.61 4.63
CA CYS A 660 18.50 -6.41 4.91
C CYS A 660 17.26 -5.83 4.23
N LEU A 661 17.14 -4.50 4.21
CA LEU A 661 16.03 -3.80 3.55
C LEU A 661 16.05 -3.95 2.03
N LEU A 662 17.23 -3.94 1.40
CA LEU A 662 17.37 -4.25 -0.03
C LEU A 662 16.92 -5.69 -0.35
N ILE A 663 17.39 -6.68 0.42
CA ILE A 663 16.98 -8.08 0.23
C ILE A 663 15.47 -8.22 0.36
N ARG A 664 14.86 -7.55 1.36
CA ARG A 664 13.41 -7.52 1.55
C ARG A 664 12.69 -6.90 0.38
N LYS A 665 13.16 -5.75 -0.09
CA LYS A 665 12.58 -5.08 -1.27
C LYS A 665 12.54 -6.03 -2.46
N TRP A 666 13.66 -6.68 -2.77
CA TRP A 666 13.71 -7.66 -3.85
C TRP A 666 12.75 -8.83 -3.63
N LYS A 667 12.71 -9.41 -2.42
CA LYS A 667 11.75 -10.49 -2.07
C LYS A 667 10.29 -10.08 -2.31
N ARG A 668 9.92 -8.83 -1.99
CA ARG A 668 8.55 -8.31 -2.15
C ARG A 668 8.11 -8.19 -3.60
N LEU A 669 9.04 -7.97 -4.53
CA LEU A 669 8.71 -7.96 -5.96
C LEU A 669 8.19 -9.33 -6.44
N ASN A 670 8.42 -10.41 -5.67
CA ASN A 670 7.92 -11.76 -5.91
C ASN A 670 8.18 -12.25 -7.36
N ILE A 671 9.35 -11.88 -7.88
CA ILE A 671 9.75 -12.18 -9.26
C ILE A 671 10.00 -13.69 -9.40
N LYS A 672 9.34 -14.33 -10.37
CA LYS A 672 9.45 -15.77 -10.66
C LYS A 672 10.23 -16.10 -11.93
N THR A 673 10.72 -15.07 -12.62
CA THR A 673 11.47 -15.18 -13.86
C THR A 673 12.88 -14.65 -13.65
N THR A 674 13.85 -15.15 -14.43
CA THR A 674 15.21 -14.63 -14.44
C THR A 674 15.23 -13.11 -14.67
N ILE A 675 16.02 -12.39 -13.87
CA ILE A 675 16.37 -10.99 -14.11
C ILE A 675 17.66 -10.92 -14.92
N HIS A 676 17.63 -10.22 -16.05
CA HIS A 676 18.82 -9.93 -16.85
C HIS A 676 19.45 -8.63 -16.36
N ILE A 677 20.63 -8.71 -15.75
CA ILE A 677 21.43 -7.58 -15.31
C ILE A 677 22.29 -7.13 -16.48
N LEU A 678 22.01 -5.95 -17.02
CA LEU A 678 22.74 -5.43 -18.16
C LEU A 678 24.00 -4.68 -17.71
N MET A 679 25.08 -4.90 -18.45
CA MET A 679 26.37 -4.24 -18.30
C MET A 679 27.01 -3.98 -19.67
N ASP A 680 27.87 -2.98 -19.78
CA ASP A 680 28.66 -2.62 -20.94
C ASP A 680 30.15 -2.87 -20.65
N ASN A 681 30.97 -2.95 -21.69
CA ASN A 681 32.40 -3.28 -21.57
C ASN A 681 33.19 -2.24 -20.76
N ASP A 682 32.70 -0.99 -20.71
CA ASP A 682 33.34 0.13 -20.02
C ASP A 682 32.86 0.29 -18.55
N ASP A 683 31.99 -0.57 -18.03
CA ASP A 683 31.40 -0.46 -16.68
C ASP A 683 32.33 -0.95 -15.55
N GLN A 684 33.65 -0.88 -15.71
CA GLN A 684 34.60 -1.33 -14.68
C GLN A 684 34.42 -0.61 -13.34
N GLU A 685 33.99 0.64 -13.36
CA GLU A 685 33.72 1.45 -12.16
C GLU A 685 32.43 1.03 -11.42
N ASP A 686 31.44 0.47 -12.14
CA ASP A 686 30.15 0.05 -11.56
C ASP A 686 30.10 -1.46 -11.25
N LEU A 687 31.08 -2.24 -11.71
CA LEU A 687 31.10 -3.71 -11.56
C LEU A 687 30.90 -4.17 -10.11
N GLU A 688 31.49 -3.48 -9.13
CA GLU A 688 31.29 -3.80 -7.71
C GLU A 688 29.82 -3.64 -7.28
N THR A 689 29.16 -2.57 -7.73
CA THR A 689 27.74 -2.30 -7.45
C THR A 689 26.86 -3.33 -8.13
N ILE A 690 27.16 -3.67 -9.39
CA ILE A 690 26.45 -4.68 -10.18
C ILE A 690 26.52 -6.06 -9.50
N LEU A 691 27.72 -6.50 -9.13
CA LEU A 691 27.93 -7.78 -8.44
C LEU A 691 27.32 -7.79 -7.04
N TYR A 692 27.35 -6.65 -6.34
CA TYR A 692 26.67 -6.51 -5.06
C TYR A 692 25.15 -6.65 -5.21
N MET A 693 24.54 -5.96 -6.17
CA MET A 693 23.10 -6.08 -6.42
C MET A 693 22.71 -7.49 -6.86
N LYS A 694 23.55 -8.16 -7.65
CA LYS A 694 23.37 -9.57 -7.99
C LYS A 694 23.39 -10.47 -6.75
N THR A 695 24.29 -10.21 -5.80
CA THR A 695 24.33 -10.93 -4.51
C THR A 695 23.03 -10.71 -3.73
N ILE A 696 22.56 -9.47 -3.63
CA ILE A 696 21.26 -9.14 -2.99
C ILE A 696 20.11 -9.91 -3.63
N MET A 697 20.01 -9.92 -4.97
CA MET A 697 18.97 -10.69 -5.68
C MET A 697 19.05 -12.19 -5.36
N THR A 698 20.27 -12.74 -5.27
CA THR A 698 20.50 -14.15 -4.94
C THR A 698 20.03 -14.46 -3.52
N GLU A 699 20.36 -13.62 -2.54
CA GLU A 699 19.89 -13.73 -1.15
C GLU A 699 18.37 -13.49 -1.01
N ALA A 700 17.78 -12.75 -1.95
CA ALA A 700 16.34 -12.61 -2.12
C ALA A 700 15.68 -13.87 -2.71
N GLY A 701 16.45 -14.86 -3.17
CA GLY A 701 15.94 -16.06 -3.83
C GLY A 701 15.48 -15.80 -5.28
N ILE A 702 16.08 -14.80 -5.94
CA ILE A 702 15.77 -14.41 -7.32
C ILE A 702 16.90 -14.80 -8.25
N ASP A 703 16.57 -15.55 -9.29
CA ASP A 703 17.51 -15.90 -10.34
C ASP A 703 17.87 -14.68 -11.18
N SER A 704 19.16 -14.47 -11.39
CA SER A 704 19.69 -13.33 -12.14
C SER A 704 20.88 -13.70 -13.01
N LYS A 705 20.96 -13.14 -14.21
CA LYS A 705 22.06 -13.36 -15.18
C LYS A 705 22.71 -12.04 -15.53
N LEU A 706 24.04 -12.00 -15.51
CA LEU A 706 24.80 -10.85 -16.02
C LEU A 706 24.91 -10.98 -17.53
N CYS A 707 24.57 -9.92 -18.26
CA CYS A 707 24.57 -9.88 -19.72
C CYS A 707 25.33 -8.66 -20.22
N LEU A 708 26.37 -8.89 -21.01
CA LEU A 708 27.06 -7.86 -21.77
C LEU A 708 26.19 -7.42 -22.94
N LEU A 709 25.81 -6.14 -22.97
CA LEU A 709 24.92 -5.57 -23.98
C LEU A 709 25.40 -5.86 -25.41
N SER A 710 26.71 -5.76 -25.64
CA SER A 710 27.32 -5.91 -26.97
C SER A 710 27.34 -7.35 -27.50
N ASN A 711 27.29 -8.35 -26.63
CA ASN A 711 27.64 -9.73 -27.00
C ASN A 711 26.66 -10.80 -26.52
N ASP A 712 25.89 -10.58 -25.45
CA ASP A 712 25.10 -11.64 -24.81
C ASP A 712 23.61 -11.64 -25.19
N LEU A 713 23.14 -10.65 -25.96
CA LEU A 713 21.73 -10.48 -26.32
C LEU A 713 21.51 -10.51 -27.83
N TYR A 714 20.44 -11.16 -28.29
CA TYR A 714 20.19 -11.41 -29.70
C TYR A 714 18.70 -11.27 -30.06
N TRP A 715 18.42 -10.94 -31.32
CA TRP A 715 17.07 -11.02 -31.87
C TRP A 715 16.73 -12.44 -32.32
N LYS A 716 15.62 -12.99 -31.81
CA LYS A 716 15.01 -14.24 -32.25
C LYS A 716 13.52 -14.04 -32.47
N ASP A 717 13.07 -14.15 -33.72
CA ASP A 717 11.66 -13.97 -34.11
C ASP A 717 11.04 -12.65 -33.58
N SER A 718 11.81 -11.55 -33.64
CA SER A 718 11.44 -10.22 -33.10
C SER A 718 11.29 -10.15 -31.56
N ILE A 719 11.80 -11.15 -30.84
CA ILE A 719 11.90 -11.18 -29.39
C ILE A 719 13.38 -11.13 -29.02
N ILE A 720 13.71 -10.45 -27.92
CA ILE A 720 15.09 -10.38 -27.42
C ILE A 720 15.34 -11.58 -26.51
N VAL A 721 16.40 -12.33 -26.81
CA VAL A 721 16.84 -13.50 -26.03
C VAL A 721 18.29 -13.33 -25.59
N ASP A 722 18.67 -13.98 -24.49
CA ASP A 722 20.08 -14.09 -24.08
C ASP A 722 20.83 -15.17 -24.87
N LYS A 723 22.14 -15.30 -24.64
CA LYS A 723 23.01 -16.31 -25.27
C LYS A 723 22.60 -17.76 -25.02
N ASP A 724 21.84 -18.02 -23.96
CA ASP A 724 21.31 -19.36 -23.62
C ASP A 724 19.94 -19.60 -24.28
N GLY A 725 19.38 -18.59 -24.96
CA GLY A 725 18.08 -18.62 -25.60
C GLY A 725 16.90 -18.31 -24.67
N GLU A 726 17.14 -17.81 -23.45
CA GLU A 726 16.07 -17.36 -22.56
C GLU A 726 15.53 -16.01 -22.99
N ILE A 727 14.21 -15.84 -22.93
CA ILE A 727 13.55 -14.58 -23.29
C ILE A 727 13.83 -13.53 -22.22
N VAL A 728 14.32 -12.35 -22.65
CA VAL A 728 14.51 -11.20 -21.78
C VAL A 728 13.15 -10.59 -21.44
N LYS A 729 12.78 -10.61 -20.15
CA LYS A 729 11.49 -10.10 -19.65
C LYS A 729 11.64 -9.00 -18.61
N ILE A 730 12.65 -9.10 -17.76
CA ILE A 730 12.93 -8.14 -16.69
C ILE A 730 14.41 -7.81 -16.75
N VAL A 731 14.71 -6.52 -16.76
CA VAL A 731 16.07 -6.00 -16.83
C VAL A 731 16.36 -5.16 -15.60
N TRP A 732 17.52 -5.39 -14.97
CA TRP A 732 18.11 -4.43 -14.04
C TRP A 732 19.32 -3.74 -14.67
N LYS A 733 19.49 -2.44 -14.44
CA LYS A 733 20.60 -1.64 -14.96
C LYS A 733 21.19 -0.69 -13.91
N SER A 734 22.47 -0.34 -14.08
CA SER A 734 23.14 0.74 -13.32
C SER A 734 23.09 2.11 -14.01
N TRP A 735 22.91 2.19 -15.34
CA TRP A 735 22.98 3.46 -16.07
C TRP A 735 21.86 4.44 -15.74
N ASN A 736 22.18 5.74 -15.86
CA ASN A 736 21.19 6.81 -15.83
C ASN A 736 20.32 6.77 -17.10
N TRP A 737 19.06 7.19 -16.96
CA TRP A 737 18.11 7.30 -18.08
C TRP A 737 18.54 8.32 -19.14
N GLU A 738 19.35 9.32 -18.80
CA GLU A 738 19.83 10.32 -19.78
C GLU A 738 20.71 9.69 -20.88
N THR A 739 21.52 8.68 -20.55
CA THR A 739 22.32 7.94 -21.55
C THR A 739 21.43 7.34 -22.64
N ILE A 740 20.21 6.94 -22.27
CA ILE A 740 19.25 6.29 -23.16
C ILE A 740 18.55 7.33 -24.02
N PHE A 741 18.22 8.49 -23.44
CA PHE A 741 17.64 9.60 -24.20
C PHE A 741 18.63 10.14 -25.23
N GLN A 742 19.92 10.20 -24.91
CA GLN A 742 20.95 10.57 -25.87
C GLN A 742 21.07 9.54 -27.01
N ASP A 743 21.15 8.23 -26.70
CA ASP A 743 21.17 7.17 -27.73
C ASP A 743 19.92 7.23 -28.63
N PHE A 744 18.76 7.58 -28.07
CA PHE A 744 17.53 7.79 -28.83
C PHE A 744 17.63 9.01 -29.77
N ARG A 745 18.10 10.17 -29.29
CA ARG A 745 18.26 11.39 -30.09
C ARG A 745 19.21 11.15 -31.27
N ASP A 746 20.37 10.56 -30.99
CA ASP A 746 21.41 10.28 -31.99
C ASP A 746 20.92 9.38 -33.14
N ARG A 747 19.99 8.45 -32.83
CA ARG A 747 19.45 7.48 -33.81
C ARG A 747 18.23 7.96 -34.56
N TYR A 748 17.30 8.63 -33.88
CA TYR A 748 15.95 8.87 -34.40
C TYR A 748 15.62 10.34 -34.67
N VAL A 749 16.36 11.28 -34.07
CA VAL A 749 16.06 12.72 -34.15
C VAL A 749 17.05 13.43 -35.06
N ASP A 750 18.35 13.31 -34.81
CA ASP A 750 19.35 14.25 -35.34
C ASP A 750 20.01 13.88 -36.69
N ASN A 751 19.47 12.93 -37.48
CA ASN A 751 20.01 12.64 -38.81
C ASN A 751 18.95 12.34 -39.88
N LYS A 752 18.58 13.36 -40.65
CA LYS A 752 17.75 13.22 -41.87
C LYS A 752 18.56 12.91 -43.14
N GLU A 753 19.86 13.22 -43.19
CA GLU A 753 20.68 13.10 -44.42
C GLU A 753 21.58 11.85 -44.48
N GLU A 754 21.96 11.23 -43.36
CA GLU A 754 22.73 9.95 -43.34
C GLU A 754 21.86 8.68 -43.24
N LYS A 755 20.65 8.68 -43.83
CA LYS A 755 19.70 7.55 -43.72
C LYS A 755 20.06 6.31 -44.54
N GLU A 756 21.09 6.35 -45.38
CA GLU A 756 21.45 5.23 -46.26
C GLU A 756 22.76 4.50 -45.88
N GLU A 757 23.74 5.16 -45.26
CA GLU A 757 25.02 4.50 -44.91
C GLU A 757 25.06 3.91 -43.48
N ARG A 758 24.26 4.41 -42.53
CA ARG A 758 24.14 3.80 -41.18
C ARG A 758 23.16 2.63 -41.10
N LYS A 759 22.73 2.08 -42.24
CA LYS A 759 21.91 0.84 -42.32
C LYS A 759 22.70 -0.45 -42.07
N SER A 760 23.92 -0.36 -41.54
CA SER A 760 24.69 -1.50 -41.01
C SER A 760 24.63 -1.59 -39.47
N VAL A 761 23.56 -1.09 -38.83
CA VAL A 761 23.25 -1.49 -37.45
C VAL A 761 23.22 -3.02 -37.42
N ASN A 762 24.06 -3.61 -36.59
CA ASN A 762 24.23 -5.05 -36.48
C ASN A 762 22.87 -5.69 -36.17
N LYS A 763 22.16 -6.22 -37.20
CA LYS A 763 20.80 -6.75 -37.08
C LYS A 763 20.68 -7.92 -36.10
N GLU A 764 21.82 -8.49 -35.72
CA GLU A 764 21.92 -9.63 -34.83
C GLU A 764 21.70 -9.27 -33.36
N HIS A 765 22.19 -8.11 -32.91
CA HIS A 765 22.17 -7.69 -31.50
C HIS A 765 21.25 -6.48 -31.27
N PRO A 766 20.39 -6.48 -30.23
CA PRO A 766 19.54 -5.34 -29.88
C PRO A 766 20.36 -4.20 -29.27
N SER A 767 19.94 -2.95 -29.52
CA SER A 767 20.53 -1.78 -28.88
C SER A 767 19.97 -1.52 -27.49
N LEU A 768 20.61 -0.60 -26.75
CA LEU A 768 20.12 -0.15 -25.45
C LEU A 768 18.69 0.41 -25.53
N THR A 769 18.42 1.23 -26.55
CA THR A 769 17.07 1.77 -26.82
C THR A 769 16.07 0.67 -27.14
N ASP A 770 16.45 -0.35 -27.94
CA ASP A 770 15.57 -1.48 -28.30
C ASP A 770 15.14 -2.32 -27.09
N ILE A 771 15.96 -2.35 -26.04
CA ILE A 771 15.68 -3.08 -24.80
C ILE A 771 14.90 -2.20 -23.81
N LEU A 772 15.40 -1.01 -23.52
CA LEU A 772 14.94 -0.21 -22.39
C LEU A 772 13.65 0.57 -22.68
N LEU A 773 13.33 0.85 -23.95
CA LEU A 773 12.04 1.38 -24.36
C LEU A 773 11.06 0.28 -24.82
N ASN A 774 11.46 -0.99 -24.74
CA ASN A 774 10.60 -2.10 -25.13
C ASN A 774 9.40 -2.24 -24.18
N GLU A 775 8.19 -2.15 -24.71
CA GLU A 775 6.97 -2.26 -23.92
C GLU A 775 6.74 -3.64 -23.27
N LYS A 776 7.42 -4.67 -23.77
CA LYS A 776 7.30 -6.05 -23.28
C LYS A 776 8.36 -6.39 -22.23
N ILE A 777 9.36 -5.52 -22.03
CA ILE A 777 10.43 -5.71 -21.06
C ILE A 777 10.21 -4.72 -19.92
N ARG A 778 10.19 -5.25 -18.69
CA ARG A 778 10.11 -4.43 -17.48
C ARG A 778 11.51 -4.01 -17.06
N ILE A 779 11.71 -2.71 -16.83
CA ILE A 779 13.02 -2.15 -16.45
C ILE A 779 13.04 -1.77 -14.98
N ILE A 780 14.13 -2.11 -14.30
CA ILE A 780 14.45 -1.76 -12.92
C ILE A 780 15.81 -1.04 -12.93
N GLU A 781 15.96 0.18 -12.45
CA GLU A 781 14.96 1.12 -11.93
C GLU A 781 13.95 1.59 -13.00
N PRO A 782 12.68 1.87 -12.65
CA PRO A 782 11.63 2.27 -13.60
C PRO A 782 11.93 3.56 -14.37
N LEU A 783 11.33 3.73 -15.55
CA LEU A 783 11.53 4.88 -16.43
C LEU A 783 11.07 6.21 -15.79
N TRP A 784 10.00 6.21 -14.99
CA TRP A 784 9.52 7.46 -14.36
C TRP A 784 10.58 8.15 -13.47
N LYS A 785 11.57 7.39 -12.96
CA LYS A 785 12.69 7.95 -12.19
C LYS A 785 13.60 8.87 -13.01
N SER A 786 13.50 8.85 -14.34
CA SER A 786 14.18 9.84 -15.20
C SER A 786 13.77 11.27 -14.86
N ILE A 787 12.55 11.47 -14.34
CA ILE A 787 12.06 12.78 -13.89
C ILE A 787 12.83 13.25 -12.66
N ILE A 788 12.90 12.44 -11.59
CA ILE A 788 13.61 12.83 -10.35
C ILE A 788 15.10 13.11 -10.60
N ASN A 789 15.71 12.34 -11.50
CA ASN A 789 17.15 12.45 -11.79
C ASN A 789 17.50 13.63 -12.72
N HIS A 790 16.51 14.34 -13.27
CA HIS A 790 16.73 15.44 -14.20
C HIS A 790 16.96 16.77 -13.45
N LYS A 791 17.82 17.64 -14.02
CA LYS A 791 18.20 18.92 -13.41
C LYS A 791 16.99 19.82 -13.13
N ALA A 792 16.00 19.87 -14.03
CA ALA A 792 14.81 20.71 -13.89
C ALA A 792 13.92 20.32 -12.71
N PHE A 793 14.04 19.09 -12.19
CA PHE A 793 13.19 18.61 -11.10
C PHE A 793 13.32 19.46 -9.83
N PHE A 794 14.55 19.84 -9.46
CA PHE A 794 14.79 20.64 -8.27
C PHE A 794 14.15 22.04 -8.38
N SER A 795 14.29 22.70 -9.53
CA SER A 795 13.71 24.03 -9.78
C SER A 795 12.16 23.98 -9.75
N ILE A 796 11.56 22.91 -10.28
CA ILE A 796 10.11 22.68 -10.17
C ILE A 796 9.69 22.43 -8.71
N LEU A 797 10.46 21.62 -7.97
CA LEU A 797 10.19 21.34 -6.56
C LEU A 797 10.22 22.62 -5.71
N CYS A 798 11.21 23.48 -5.93
CA CYS A 798 11.31 24.81 -5.29
C CYS A 798 10.12 25.72 -5.63
N THR A 799 9.52 25.55 -6.81
CA THR A 799 8.34 26.32 -7.24
C THR A 799 7.06 25.80 -6.60
N LEU A 800 6.91 24.47 -6.50
CA LEU A 800 5.75 23.84 -5.87
C LEU A 800 5.73 24.02 -4.35
N PHE A 801 6.91 24.12 -3.71
CA PHE A 801 7.05 24.17 -2.25
C PHE A 801 7.97 25.32 -1.78
N PRO A 802 7.64 26.59 -2.09
CA PRO A 802 8.56 27.73 -1.93
C PRO A 802 8.91 28.07 -0.48
N ASN A 803 8.05 27.70 0.47
CA ASN A 803 8.21 28.00 1.89
C ASN A 803 8.71 26.81 2.73
N HIS A 804 9.09 25.70 2.09
CA HIS A 804 9.47 24.49 2.81
C HIS A 804 10.87 24.64 3.43
N SER A 805 11.00 24.40 4.74
CA SER A 805 12.24 24.64 5.49
C SER A 805 13.44 23.87 4.97
N ASN A 806 13.24 22.71 4.34
CA ASN A 806 14.32 21.85 3.86
C ASN A 806 14.58 21.99 2.35
N ILE A 807 13.86 22.87 1.64
CA ILE A 807 14.04 23.18 0.21
C ILE A 807 14.45 24.65 0.12
N SER A 808 15.64 24.95 -0.41
CA SER A 808 16.16 26.32 -0.44
C SER A 808 16.12 26.89 -1.85
N GLN A 809 15.51 28.07 -2.01
CA GLN A 809 15.60 28.87 -3.24
C GLN A 809 16.89 29.68 -3.35
N ASN A 810 17.71 29.71 -2.27
CA ASN A 810 18.91 30.54 -2.16
C ASN A 810 20.20 29.87 -2.67
N GLU A 811 20.13 28.65 -3.21
CA GLU A 811 21.21 28.20 -4.10
C GLU A 811 21.21 29.19 -5.28
N SER A 812 22.37 29.73 -5.64
CA SER A 812 22.50 30.66 -6.76
C SER A 812 21.99 29.99 -8.03
N LEU A 813 20.70 30.14 -8.28
CA LEU A 813 19.97 29.52 -9.37
C LEU A 813 20.70 29.87 -10.65
N SER A 814 20.99 28.86 -11.46
CA SER A 814 21.53 29.11 -12.78
C SER A 814 20.56 29.96 -13.60
N SER A 815 21.05 30.57 -14.67
CA SER A 815 20.18 31.22 -15.66
C SER A 815 19.10 30.25 -16.17
N GLU A 816 19.45 28.97 -16.36
CA GLU A 816 18.53 27.89 -16.73
C GLU A 816 17.47 27.62 -15.64
N ASP A 817 17.88 27.51 -14.37
CA ASP A 817 16.94 27.25 -13.26
C ASP A 817 15.96 28.40 -13.05
N SER A 818 16.43 29.64 -13.21
CA SER A 818 15.58 30.83 -13.14
C SER A 818 14.56 30.86 -14.27
N GLN A 819 14.96 30.43 -15.48
CA GLN A 819 14.05 30.28 -16.62
C GLN A 819 13.03 29.18 -16.37
N HIS A 820 13.44 28.01 -15.87
CA HIS A 820 12.52 26.92 -15.51
C HIS A 820 11.49 27.36 -14.46
N ILE A 821 11.92 28.04 -13.39
CA ILE A 821 11.01 28.56 -12.35
C ILE A 821 10.01 29.55 -12.95
N SER A 822 10.47 30.47 -13.81
CA SER A 822 9.59 31.44 -14.46
C SER A 822 8.55 30.77 -15.39
N PHE A 823 8.95 29.69 -16.08
CA PHE A 823 8.06 28.92 -16.95
C PHE A 823 7.00 28.17 -16.15
N VAL A 824 7.40 27.50 -15.06
CA VAL A 824 6.48 26.74 -14.20
C VAL A 824 5.47 27.67 -13.54
N ASN A 825 5.90 28.81 -13.01
CA ASN A 825 5.00 29.83 -12.46
C ASN A 825 3.99 30.30 -13.50
N ARG A 826 4.42 30.52 -14.74
CA ARG A 826 3.53 30.95 -15.83
C ARG A 826 2.51 29.86 -16.19
N SER A 827 2.93 28.60 -16.34
CA SER A 827 2.02 27.47 -16.59
C SER A 827 1.01 27.29 -15.43
N MET A 828 1.42 27.54 -14.19
CA MET A 828 0.52 27.53 -13.02
C MET A 828 -0.47 28.71 -13.00
N GLU A 829 -0.06 29.89 -13.45
CA GLU A 829 -0.93 31.07 -13.59
C GLU A 829 -1.90 30.93 -14.76
N GLU A 830 -1.47 30.33 -15.87
CA GLU A 830 -2.27 30.06 -17.07
C GLU A 830 -3.35 29.01 -16.82
N GLN A 831 -3.12 28.02 -15.95
CA GLN A 831 -4.17 27.10 -15.49
C GLN A 831 -5.30 27.77 -14.69
N ASN A 832 -5.15 29.04 -14.28
CA ASN A 832 -6.17 29.80 -13.55
C ASN A 832 -6.95 30.81 -14.42
N ASN A 833 -6.60 31.01 -15.70
CA ASN A 833 -7.29 31.95 -16.60
C ASN A 833 -7.60 31.32 -17.96
N ASP A 834 -8.90 31.16 -18.27
CA ASP A 834 -9.40 30.72 -19.57
C ASP A 834 -9.25 31.82 -20.64
N SER A 835 -8.10 31.90 -21.31
CA SER A 835 -7.99 32.50 -22.66
C SER A 835 -6.68 32.12 -23.37
N ILE A 836 -6.82 31.63 -24.61
CA ILE A 836 -5.80 31.09 -25.52
C ILE A 836 -5.00 32.20 -26.22
N GLU A 837 -3.68 32.00 -26.46
CA GLU A 837 -3.01 32.19 -27.77
C GLU A 837 -1.58 31.63 -27.83
N GLU A 838 -1.18 31.19 -29.03
CA GLU A 838 0.03 30.45 -29.41
C GLU A 838 1.36 31.21 -29.22
N TYR A 839 2.42 30.50 -28.81
CA TYR A 839 3.80 30.66 -29.37
C TYR A 839 4.76 29.62 -28.79
N PHE A 840 5.59 28.96 -29.61
CA PHE A 840 7.01 28.73 -29.31
C PHE A 840 7.74 28.28 -30.58
N ASP A 841 8.47 29.22 -31.18
CA ASP A 841 9.58 28.96 -32.08
C ASP A 841 10.79 28.52 -31.26
N SER A 842 11.51 27.54 -31.79
CA SER A 842 12.71 26.90 -31.27
C SER A 842 13.79 27.88 -30.82
N HIS A 843 14.36 27.73 -29.61
CA HIS A 843 15.71 28.24 -29.32
C HIS A 843 16.55 27.28 -28.46
N HIS A 844 17.76 27.05 -28.97
CA HIS A 844 18.88 26.35 -28.34
C HIS A 844 19.30 27.01 -27.03
N ILE A 845 19.50 26.21 -25.98
CA ILE A 845 20.15 26.64 -24.73
C ILE A 845 21.53 25.99 -24.65
N SER A 846 22.54 26.83 -24.49
CA SER A 846 23.96 26.48 -24.36
C SER A 846 24.31 26.10 -22.92
N GLN A 847 24.96 24.95 -22.75
CA GLN A 847 25.50 24.46 -21.48
C GLN A 847 26.60 25.40 -20.93
N GLU A 848 26.33 26.07 -19.80
CA GLU A 848 27.37 26.67 -18.95
C GLU A 848 27.50 25.89 -17.63
N ILE A 849 28.73 25.47 -17.34
CA ILE A 849 29.12 24.78 -16.10
C ILE A 849 29.16 25.81 -14.97
N LEU A 850 28.28 25.69 -13.98
CA LEU A 850 28.33 26.53 -12.78
C LEU A 850 29.53 26.17 -11.90
N SER A 851 30.36 27.17 -11.61
CA SER A 851 31.26 27.13 -10.47
C SER A 851 30.49 27.52 -9.21
N GLU A 852 30.30 26.57 -8.28
CA GLU A 852 29.85 26.85 -6.92
C GLU A 852 30.92 27.67 -6.18
N LYS A 853 30.76 28.99 -6.12
CA LYS A 853 31.51 29.84 -5.19
C LYS A 853 30.56 30.61 -4.30
N ASN A 854 30.78 30.42 -3.00
CA ASN A 854 30.15 31.05 -1.82
C ASN A 854 28.98 30.26 -1.23
N PHE A 855 29.27 29.34 -0.31
CA PHE A 855 28.26 28.73 0.55
C PHE A 855 28.68 28.72 2.02
N GLU A 856 27.75 29.09 2.91
CA GLU A 856 27.81 28.92 4.39
C GLU A 856 27.34 27.50 4.80
N TYR A 857 27.50 26.51 3.93
CA TYR A 857 27.16 25.10 4.20
C TYR A 857 28.43 24.30 4.50
N SER A 858 28.28 23.21 5.24
CA SER A 858 29.38 22.29 5.48
C SER A 858 29.79 21.59 4.15
N ASP A 859 31.05 21.18 4.03
CA ASP A 859 31.60 20.54 2.82
C ASP A 859 31.09 19.10 2.63
N GLU A 860 30.44 18.56 3.66
CA GLU A 860 29.88 17.21 3.70
C GLU A 860 28.51 17.12 2.99
N ILE A 861 28.40 16.15 2.09
CA ILE A 861 27.15 15.72 1.47
C ILE A 861 26.67 14.47 2.21
N ILE A 862 25.48 14.56 2.80
CA ILE A 862 24.78 13.44 3.43
C ILE A 862 23.92 12.78 2.37
N VAL A 863 24.22 11.53 2.03
CA VAL A 863 23.44 10.73 1.09
C VAL A 863 22.50 9.83 1.87
N SER A 864 21.23 10.19 1.95
CA SER A 864 20.18 9.37 2.54
C SER A 864 19.66 8.35 1.54
N TRP A 865 19.61 7.09 1.95
CA TRP A 865 19.19 5.96 1.13
C TRP A 865 17.70 5.69 1.31
N MET A 866 16.90 5.84 0.25
CA MET A 866 15.46 5.67 0.30
C MET A 866 15.05 4.32 -0.31
N ILE A 867 14.31 3.51 0.43
CA ILE A 867 13.67 2.28 -0.07
C ILE A 867 12.17 2.40 0.24
N HIS A 868 11.32 2.28 -0.78
CA HIS A 868 9.86 2.49 -0.64
C HIS A 868 9.49 3.84 0.01
N GLY A 869 10.28 4.88 -0.25
CA GLY A 869 10.08 6.20 0.35
C GLY A 869 10.38 6.31 1.84
N LEU A 870 11.09 5.32 2.41
CA LEU A 870 11.59 5.36 3.77
C LEU A 870 13.13 5.39 3.79
N CYS A 871 13.68 6.28 4.60
CA CYS A 871 15.09 6.36 4.92
C CYS A 871 15.52 5.03 5.53
N SER A 872 16.49 4.40 4.89
CA SER A 872 17.01 3.06 5.19
C SER A 872 18.47 3.11 5.65
N GLY A 873 18.97 4.31 5.91
CA GLY A 873 20.35 4.62 6.26
C GLY A 873 20.86 5.86 5.53
N PHE A 874 22.04 6.33 5.91
CA PHE A 874 22.75 7.38 5.18
C PHE A 874 24.25 7.11 5.11
N SER A 875 24.93 7.80 4.22
CA SER A 875 26.40 7.88 4.18
C SER A 875 26.85 9.33 4.01
N ILE A 876 28.12 9.60 4.33
CA ILE A 876 28.72 10.94 4.24
C ILE A 876 29.73 10.94 3.10
N ARG A 877 29.70 11.98 2.27
CA ARG A 877 30.65 12.21 1.19
C ARG A 877 31.30 13.58 1.31
N GLU A 878 32.59 13.69 0.99
CA GLU A 878 33.28 14.98 0.91
C GLU A 878 33.99 15.13 -0.45
N ASP A 879 33.99 16.36 -0.97
CA ASP A 879 34.82 16.76 -2.12
C ASP A 879 36.15 17.33 -1.60
N GLN A 880 37.27 16.68 -1.91
CA GLN A 880 38.59 17.11 -1.41
C GLN A 880 39.17 18.33 -2.13
N ASN A 881 38.58 18.79 -3.25
CA ASN A 881 39.18 19.84 -4.10
C ASN A 881 38.23 21.01 -4.47
N HIS A 882 36.96 21.01 -4.04
CA HIS A 882 35.92 21.94 -4.54
C HIS A 882 35.83 21.98 -6.08
N ILE A 883 36.25 20.89 -6.75
CA ILE A 883 36.18 20.72 -8.21
C ILE A 883 35.26 19.52 -8.42
N THR A 884 34.01 19.82 -8.75
CA THR A 884 32.93 18.86 -9.00
C THR A 884 33.24 17.96 -10.19
N ASN A 885 34.06 16.94 -9.97
CA ASN A 885 34.18 15.76 -10.81
C ASN A 885 33.74 14.55 -9.99
N ALA A 886 32.75 13.80 -10.51
CA ALA A 886 32.18 12.62 -9.84
C ALA A 886 33.24 11.59 -9.39
N ASN A 887 34.41 11.58 -10.03
CA ASN A 887 35.50 10.63 -9.77
C ASN A 887 36.34 10.94 -8.50
N ASN A 888 36.09 12.05 -7.79
CA ASN A 888 36.89 12.46 -6.62
C ASN A 888 36.16 12.46 -5.26
N LEU A 889 34.89 12.06 -5.22
CA LEU A 889 34.10 12.08 -3.98
C LEU A 889 34.32 10.82 -3.15
N LYS A 890 34.75 11.00 -1.90
CA LYS A 890 35.03 9.89 -0.98
C LYS A 890 33.85 9.66 -0.07
N THR A 891 33.42 8.41 0.08
CA THR A 891 32.47 8.02 1.11
C THR A 891 33.21 7.86 2.44
N TYR A 892 32.60 8.22 3.56
CA TYR A 892 33.16 8.06 4.90
C TYR A 892 32.25 7.17 5.75
N CYS A 893 32.86 6.42 6.67
CA CYS A 893 32.10 5.68 7.68
C CYS A 893 31.49 6.67 8.67
N CYS A 894 30.21 6.47 8.99
CA CYS A 894 29.54 7.20 10.05
C CYS A 894 28.96 6.20 11.06
N ILE A 895 29.37 6.34 12.32
CA ILE A 895 28.92 5.55 13.46
C ILE A 895 27.93 6.34 14.32
N ILE A 896 27.04 5.62 15.01
CA ILE A 896 26.14 6.14 16.03
C ILE A 896 26.62 5.72 17.42
#